data_AF-A0A0G4KUZ6-F1
#
_entry.id   AF-A0A0G4KUZ6-F1
#
_cell.length_a   1.000
_cell.length_b   1.000
_cell.length_c   1.000
_cell.angle_alpha   90.00
_cell.angle_beta   90.00
_cell.angle_gamma   90.00
#
_symmetry.space_group_name_H-M   'P 1'
#
loop_
_entity.id
_entity.type
_entity.pdbx_description
1 polymer ?
#
loop_
_entity_poly.entity_id
_entity_poly.type
_entity_poly.pdbx_seq_one_letter_code
_entity_poly.pdbx_strand_id
1 'polypeptide(L)'
;MQSPDLQSPDRDVSPSESIQTLPTAASALRLPKRQNAFDGHPLAQNETGLPYRRSNPSAASLFASTQTPPGSRSESPVGRGGSPARNLSGPVFSGSGARSLIDSAADSPGDPLNLLLQSYVPHIAIYTSQETTNFANEKGFKNGLWELLRPFGERVQGKITIRDSNGSSRAWEDYSIRFVPFGDNIEAPDATAPTTANGLSESAAREKKKLYDVEAVVERHLRYAEDSLLSLPHHGHLTRQGLDIEATSPYYSLYLRRLLSGIPISPHETFSHPIACVIAISSRSKSPIEELRTLYNETRDGSKQLPGWVDGDYLRYYVLVHDEENDDITRSMALFDQMKRHLGLHCHLLRLRSSQSAETDDDSIPLPRSDWMTAEEELADIKRSDEQEDFEDPTRHIFESDATAIRTFVREMVTQSIIPTMERHVSVWNDQVASRRRGIAGRFMNLSRKWGGFGGSSRTSVGGSGSTSSFESQGYYRPDAPEAIMRKLADYAFMLRDWKLAHSTYDLLRSDFSDAKAWKYHAATNEMAALSLLIMPQSMSTKSRAETLDQMLEAAFYSYSTRCSAPFGALRSLTLALELLRLRGGSSIDEAAKWGAKLLDSGISGPIGDGLLKERLAICYASKTGLGPVGWGNRTRKAAIWAVLAAEAWLLQGKYIQAQRSLNEAQRLYSEVPNQNGVSKFALAQEFVLGLQRQLDTSLEPADPAGPHGQAPEDEVEVLVDEESEPLQQQGTMRAKRGSVMARQGVNVLASLETAPLHEVVSPSEKREGDKSTQGGFEGG
;
A
#
# COMPACT_ATOMS: atom_id res chain seq x y z
N MET A 1 63.32 10.70 -31.89
CA MET A 1 62.78 10.62 -33.26
C MET A 1 61.44 11.34 -33.21
N GLN A 2 61.45 12.66 -33.41
CA GLN A 2 61.28 13.33 -34.71
C GLN A 2 59.83 13.29 -35.22
N SER A 3 59.09 14.32 -34.80
CA SER A 3 58.05 15.08 -35.52
C SER A 3 58.65 15.71 -36.83
N PRO A 4 57.98 16.57 -37.64
CA PRO A 4 56.70 17.29 -37.39
C PRO A 4 55.80 17.65 -38.64
N ASP A 5 54.81 18.54 -38.42
CA ASP A 5 54.35 19.66 -39.31
C ASP A 5 53.72 19.42 -40.71
N LEU A 6 52.95 20.34 -41.36
CA LEU A 6 52.20 21.57 -41.00
C LEU A 6 51.22 21.95 -42.16
N GLN A 7 50.23 22.82 -41.85
CA GLN A 7 49.66 23.91 -42.70
C GLN A 7 48.74 23.70 -43.94
N SER A 8 47.72 24.58 -43.96
CA SER A 8 46.86 25.12 -45.03
C SER A 8 47.62 26.12 -45.96
N PRO A 9 47.08 26.85 -46.98
CA PRO A 9 45.67 27.29 -47.23
C PRO A 9 45.20 27.44 -48.72
N ASP A 10 43.99 28.02 -48.93
CA ASP A 10 43.51 28.93 -50.02
C ASP A 10 43.72 28.59 -51.54
N ARG A 11 42.87 28.98 -52.54
CA ARG A 11 41.75 29.94 -52.64
C ARG A 11 40.92 29.79 -53.96
N ASP A 12 39.71 30.40 -53.96
CA ASP A 12 38.94 31.05 -55.04
C ASP A 12 38.79 30.49 -56.48
N VAL A 13 37.53 30.33 -56.93
CA VAL A 13 36.99 30.94 -58.18
C VAL A 13 35.49 31.32 -58.01
N SER A 14 35.16 32.57 -58.33
CA SER A 14 33.82 33.14 -58.66
C SER A 14 34.03 34.04 -59.92
N PRO A 15 33.04 34.42 -60.77
CA PRO A 15 31.83 35.23 -60.44
C PRO A 15 30.56 34.75 -61.25
N SER A 16 29.40 35.42 -61.40
CA SER A 16 29.01 36.85 -61.32
C SER A 16 27.48 37.09 -61.21
N GLU A 17 27.09 38.09 -60.38
CA GLU A 17 25.99 39.09 -60.55
C GLU A 17 24.47 38.70 -60.58
N SER A 18 23.49 39.54 -60.18
CA SER A 18 23.41 40.69 -59.23
C SER A 18 21.94 41.23 -59.02
N ILE A 19 21.70 42.15 -58.05
CA ILE A 19 20.55 43.13 -57.90
C ILE A 19 19.17 42.55 -57.45
N GLN A 20 18.62 42.77 -56.23
CA GLN A 20 17.85 43.94 -55.66
C GLN A 20 16.43 44.16 -56.29
N THR A 21 15.33 44.59 -55.61
CA THR A 21 15.07 45.19 -54.26
C THR A 21 13.60 44.98 -53.74
N LEU A 22 13.20 45.62 -52.61
CA LEU A 22 11.84 45.65 -51.97
C LEU A 22 10.74 46.40 -52.80
N PRO A 23 9.43 46.20 -52.50
CA PRO A 23 8.68 47.19 -51.68
C PRO A 23 7.53 46.64 -50.79
N THR A 24 6.90 47.54 -50.03
CA THR A 24 5.79 47.35 -49.06
C THR A 24 4.39 47.71 -49.59
N ALA A 25 3.35 47.27 -48.84
CA ALA A 25 2.04 47.93 -48.59
C ALA A 25 0.72 47.45 -49.26
N ALA A 26 -0.19 46.98 -48.38
CA ALA A 26 -1.62 47.35 -48.18
C ALA A 26 -2.72 47.24 -49.27
N SER A 27 -3.85 46.60 -48.90
CA SER A 27 -5.27 47.04 -49.04
C SER A 27 -6.27 45.89 -48.76
N ALA A 28 -7.55 46.05 -48.34
CA ALA A 28 -8.24 47.09 -47.57
C ALA A 28 -9.67 46.62 -47.14
N LEU A 29 -10.15 47.06 -45.96
CA LEU A 29 -11.56 47.35 -45.56
C LEU A 29 -12.73 46.33 -45.78
N ARG A 30 -13.41 45.95 -44.69
CA ARG A 30 -14.71 46.56 -44.27
C ARG A 30 -15.19 46.14 -42.86
N LEU A 31 -15.89 47.06 -42.19
CA LEU A 31 -16.53 46.90 -40.86
C LEU A 31 -18.07 46.92 -41.01
N PRO A 32 -18.86 46.38 -40.06
CA PRO A 32 -19.57 47.21 -39.06
C PRO A 32 -19.75 46.52 -37.68
N LYS A 33 -20.20 47.13 -36.57
CA LYS A 33 -20.23 48.52 -36.03
C LYS A 33 -20.57 48.42 -34.52
N ARG A 34 -20.06 49.35 -33.68
CA ARG A 34 -20.21 49.41 -32.20
C ARG A 34 -21.65 49.53 -31.67
N GLN A 35 -21.87 49.05 -30.44
CA GLN A 35 -22.47 49.70 -29.23
C GLN A 35 -22.58 48.62 -28.11
N ASN A 36 -22.40 48.84 -26.81
CA ASN A 36 -21.97 49.99 -25.98
C ASN A 36 -21.22 49.46 -24.74
N ALA A 37 -20.40 50.30 -24.09
CA ALA A 37 -19.75 49.99 -22.81
C ALA A 37 -20.61 50.43 -21.62
N PHE A 38 -20.40 49.80 -20.45
CA PHE A 38 -20.73 50.36 -19.14
C PHE A 38 -19.68 49.92 -18.12
N ASP A 39 -19.10 50.89 -17.42
CA ASP A 39 -18.20 50.69 -16.29
C ASP A 39 -18.97 50.23 -15.03
N GLY A 40 -18.33 49.44 -14.16
CA GLY A 40 -18.91 48.99 -12.89
C GLY A 40 -17.84 48.50 -11.91
N HIS A 41 -17.80 49.12 -10.73
CA HIS A 41 -16.82 48.84 -9.66
C HIS A 41 -16.89 47.40 -9.10
N PRO A 42 -15.80 46.90 -8.49
CA PRO A 42 -15.84 45.68 -7.70
C PRO A 42 -16.63 45.91 -6.41
N LEU A 43 -17.75 45.21 -6.25
CA LEU A 43 -18.49 45.17 -4.99
C LEU A 43 -17.98 44.00 -4.14
N ALA A 44 -17.21 44.33 -3.11
CA ALA A 44 -17.05 43.44 -1.97
C ALA A 44 -18.45 43.17 -1.37
N GLN A 45 -18.78 41.89 -1.16
CA GLN A 45 -19.96 41.52 -0.38
C GLN A 45 -19.52 41.01 0.98
N ASN A 46 -19.96 41.74 2.02
CA ASN A 46 -19.67 41.44 3.41
C ASN A 46 -20.20 40.07 3.84
N GLU A 47 -19.47 39.47 4.75
CA GLU A 47 -19.96 38.38 5.59
C GLU A 47 -21.20 38.83 6.38
N THR A 48 -22.25 38.02 6.34
CA THR A 48 -23.27 37.96 7.39
C THR A 48 -23.55 36.48 7.69
N GLY A 49 -23.69 36.15 8.97
CA GLY A 49 -23.41 34.80 9.47
C GLY A 49 -24.44 33.73 9.11
N LEU A 50 -23.94 32.50 8.87
CA LEU A 50 -24.72 31.27 8.83
C LEU A 50 -24.07 30.22 9.74
N PRO A 51 -24.81 29.55 10.64
CA PRO A 51 -24.25 28.57 11.56
C PRO A 51 -24.18 27.16 10.93
N TYR A 52 -23.33 26.98 9.92
CA TYR A 52 -22.80 25.65 9.57
C TYR A 52 -21.40 25.78 8.98
N ARG A 53 -20.45 25.01 9.52
CA ARG A 53 -19.03 25.09 9.16
C ARG A 53 -18.88 24.65 7.69
N ARG A 54 -18.49 25.56 6.81
CA ARG A 54 -18.28 25.27 5.38
C ARG A 54 -17.24 24.15 5.24
N SER A 55 -17.53 23.12 4.46
CA SER A 55 -16.49 22.23 3.93
C SER A 55 -15.62 23.05 2.98
N ASN A 56 -14.42 23.42 3.41
CA ASN A 56 -13.57 24.34 2.66
C ASN A 56 -13.19 23.67 1.32
N PRO A 57 -13.55 24.22 0.14
CA PRO A 57 -13.31 23.57 -1.15
C PRO A 57 -11.82 23.38 -1.44
N SER A 58 -10.97 24.16 -0.76
CA SER A 58 -9.52 24.08 -0.79
C SER A 58 -8.95 22.80 -0.16
N ALA A 59 -9.63 22.21 0.84
CA ALA A 59 -9.19 20.98 1.52
C ALA A 59 -9.17 19.74 0.60
N ALA A 60 -9.70 19.85 -0.62
CA ALA A 60 -9.71 18.77 -1.60
C ALA A 60 -8.31 18.22 -1.93
N SER A 61 -7.24 19.04 -1.87
CA SER A 61 -5.88 18.59 -2.19
C SER A 61 -5.32 17.56 -1.19
N LEU A 62 -5.81 17.55 0.07
CA LEU A 62 -5.49 16.51 1.06
C LEU A 62 -6.17 15.17 0.73
N PHE A 63 -7.42 15.22 0.26
CA PHE A 63 -8.22 14.03 -0.03
C PHE A 63 -8.12 13.55 -1.50
N ALA A 64 -7.28 14.20 -2.30
CA ALA A 64 -7.10 13.93 -3.74
C ALA A 64 -6.63 12.50 -4.07
N SER A 65 -6.12 11.74 -3.10
CA SER A 65 -5.79 10.31 -3.25
C SER A 65 -7.03 9.40 -3.38
N THR A 66 -8.22 9.89 -3.02
CA THR A 66 -9.48 9.13 -3.09
C THR A 66 -10.59 9.77 -3.93
N GLN A 67 -10.39 10.99 -4.44
CA GLN A 67 -11.39 11.73 -5.23
C GLN A 67 -11.46 11.33 -6.72
N THR A 68 -10.41 10.71 -7.27
CA THR A 68 -10.37 10.25 -8.66
C THR A 68 -9.99 8.76 -8.74
N PRO A 69 -10.44 8.01 -9.77
CA PRO A 69 -9.99 6.64 -9.98
C PRO A 69 -8.47 6.57 -10.15
N PRO A 70 -7.78 5.52 -9.66
CA PRO A 70 -6.31 5.43 -9.68
C PRO A 70 -5.65 5.61 -11.07
N GLY A 71 -6.37 5.37 -12.17
CA GLY A 71 -5.86 5.54 -13.54
C GLY A 71 -6.09 6.93 -14.17
N SER A 72 -6.70 7.89 -13.47
CA SER A 72 -7.05 9.21 -14.04
C SER A 72 -6.00 10.31 -13.84
N ARG A 73 -4.87 10.01 -13.18
CA ARG A 73 -3.78 10.96 -12.96
C ARG A 73 -2.85 11.03 -14.17
N SER A 74 -2.96 12.11 -14.94
CA SER A 74 -2.03 12.44 -16.03
C SER A 74 -0.69 12.97 -15.48
N GLU A 75 0.14 12.10 -14.90
CA GLU A 75 1.49 12.46 -14.44
C GLU A 75 2.50 12.50 -15.59
N SER A 76 2.36 13.48 -16.49
CA SER A 76 3.40 13.90 -17.46
C SER A 76 3.04 15.21 -18.18
N PRO A 77 3.93 16.23 -18.18
CA PRO A 77 3.79 17.43 -19.03
C PRO A 77 4.06 17.21 -20.53
N VAL A 78 4.26 15.95 -20.98
CA VAL A 78 4.73 15.65 -22.34
C VAL A 78 3.64 14.92 -23.13
N GLY A 79 2.99 15.65 -24.05
CA GLY A 79 1.88 15.13 -24.84
C GLY A 79 2.27 14.04 -25.84
N ARG A 80 1.68 12.84 -25.69
CA ARG A 80 1.42 11.88 -26.77
C ARG A 80 0.07 11.20 -26.54
N GLY A 81 -0.85 11.38 -27.49
CA GLY A 81 -2.19 10.81 -27.40
C GLY A 81 -2.20 9.29 -27.56
N GLY A 82 -2.78 8.59 -26.58
CA GLY A 82 -3.21 7.20 -26.69
C GLY A 82 -4.73 7.12 -26.69
N SER A 83 -5.33 6.48 -27.69
CA SER A 83 -6.79 6.31 -27.78
C SER A 83 -7.32 5.29 -26.76
N PRO A 84 -8.57 5.43 -26.28
CA PRO A 84 -9.15 4.52 -25.29
C PRO A 84 -9.44 3.12 -25.84
N ALA A 85 -9.68 2.20 -24.90
CA ALA A 85 -9.83 0.75 -25.07
C ALA A 85 -10.62 0.28 -26.31
N ARG A 86 -10.11 -0.77 -26.95
CA ARG A 86 -10.77 -1.45 -28.07
C ARG A 86 -11.30 -2.81 -27.62
N ASN A 87 -12.62 -2.91 -27.44
CA ASN A 87 -13.31 -4.17 -27.16
C ASN A 87 -13.02 -5.20 -28.26
N LEU A 88 -12.62 -6.41 -27.88
CA LEU A 88 -12.51 -7.55 -28.80
C LEU A 88 -13.03 -8.83 -28.16
N SER A 89 -14.27 -9.17 -28.49
CA SER A 89 -14.82 -10.51 -28.33
C SER A 89 -14.08 -11.47 -29.29
N GLY A 90 -13.49 -12.54 -28.75
CA GLY A 90 -12.78 -13.58 -29.49
C GLY A 90 -13.14 -14.99 -29.00
N PRO A 91 -12.99 -16.03 -29.83
CA PRO A 91 -13.65 -17.31 -29.60
C PRO A 91 -13.09 -18.10 -28.41
N VAL A 92 -14.02 -18.70 -27.65
CA VAL A 92 -13.75 -19.74 -26.66
C VAL A 92 -13.08 -20.93 -27.37
N PHE A 93 -12.13 -21.60 -26.68
CA PHE A 93 -11.20 -22.62 -27.21
C PHE A 93 -9.97 -22.10 -27.95
N SER A 94 -9.19 -21.25 -27.27
CA SER A 94 -7.73 -21.30 -27.35
C SER A 94 -7.13 -21.17 -25.95
N GLY A 95 -6.16 -22.01 -25.61
CA GLY A 95 -5.37 -21.88 -24.40
C GLY A 95 -4.41 -20.68 -24.53
N SER A 96 -4.94 -19.48 -24.30
CA SER A 96 -4.21 -18.24 -24.55
C SER A 96 -3.33 -17.85 -23.36
N GLY A 97 -2.09 -17.47 -23.65
CA GLY A 97 -1.01 -17.34 -22.67
C GLY A 97 -1.33 -16.39 -21.51
N ALA A 98 -0.89 -16.78 -20.32
CA ALA A 98 -0.81 -15.86 -19.19
C ALA A 98 0.10 -14.69 -19.57
N ARG A 99 -0.49 -13.49 -19.70
CA ARG A 99 0.24 -12.27 -19.36
C ARG A 99 0.83 -12.48 -17.97
N SER A 100 2.08 -12.06 -17.75
CA SER A 100 2.62 -12.12 -16.38
C SER A 100 1.71 -11.28 -15.50
N LEU A 101 1.43 -11.71 -14.26
CA LEU A 101 0.68 -10.87 -13.30
C LEU A 101 1.29 -9.47 -13.19
N ILE A 102 2.61 -9.39 -13.37
CA ILE A 102 3.42 -8.18 -13.35
C ILE A 102 3.10 -7.26 -14.55
N ASP A 103 2.87 -7.82 -15.74
CA ASP A 103 2.57 -7.04 -16.96
C ASP A 103 1.18 -6.39 -16.87
N SER A 104 0.26 -6.95 -16.07
CA SER A 104 -1.07 -6.38 -15.81
C SER A 104 -1.09 -5.41 -14.62
N ALA A 105 -0.19 -5.57 -13.65
CA ALA A 105 -0.12 -4.70 -12.47
C ALA A 105 0.52 -3.33 -12.76
N ALA A 106 1.48 -3.27 -13.70
CA ALA A 106 2.20 -2.04 -14.04
C ALA A 106 1.28 -0.92 -14.58
N ASP A 107 0.15 -1.29 -15.21
CA ASP A 107 -0.80 -0.36 -15.83
C ASP A 107 -1.76 0.33 -14.82
N SER A 108 -1.78 -0.08 -13.54
CA SER A 108 -2.70 0.46 -12.53
C SER A 108 -2.00 0.70 -11.18
N PRO A 109 -1.87 1.97 -10.71
CA PRO A 109 -1.18 2.27 -9.44
C PRO A 109 -2.03 1.94 -8.19
N GLY A 110 -3.30 1.60 -8.37
CA GLY A 110 -4.17 1.04 -7.32
C GLY A 110 -4.19 -0.50 -7.29
N ASP A 111 -3.45 -1.17 -8.18
CA ASP A 111 -3.39 -2.64 -8.17
C ASP A 111 -2.63 -3.16 -6.92
N PRO A 112 -3.16 -4.18 -6.21
CA PRO A 112 -2.51 -4.72 -5.01
C PRO A 112 -1.13 -5.32 -5.22
N LEU A 113 -0.84 -5.92 -6.39
CA LEU A 113 0.50 -6.39 -6.70
C LEU A 113 1.43 -5.20 -6.96
N ASN A 114 0.98 -4.16 -7.66
CA ASN A 114 1.76 -2.94 -7.82
C ASN A 114 2.10 -2.31 -6.45
N LEU A 115 1.10 -2.09 -5.59
CA LEU A 115 1.32 -1.55 -4.23
C LEU A 115 2.31 -2.39 -3.41
N LEU A 116 2.22 -3.72 -3.46
CA LEU A 116 3.20 -4.63 -2.83
C LEU A 116 4.61 -4.45 -3.41
N LEU A 117 4.74 -4.38 -4.73
CA LEU A 117 6.04 -4.24 -5.42
C LEU A 117 6.70 -2.88 -5.21
N GLN A 118 5.90 -1.86 -4.86
CA GLN A 118 6.33 -0.52 -4.52
C GLN A 118 6.63 -0.34 -3.01
N SER A 119 6.09 -1.20 -2.13
CA SER A 119 6.37 -1.14 -0.69
C SER A 119 7.72 -1.73 -0.30
N TYR A 120 8.09 -2.86 -0.90
CA TYR A 120 9.37 -3.56 -0.62
C TYR A 120 10.44 -3.12 -1.63
N VAL A 121 10.94 -1.90 -1.43
CA VAL A 121 11.91 -1.22 -2.31
C VAL A 121 13.17 -0.80 -1.55
N PRO A 122 14.31 -0.56 -2.24
CA PRO A 122 15.53 -0.16 -1.58
C PRO A 122 15.41 1.12 -0.74
N HIS A 123 15.75 1.03 0.54
CA HIS A 123 15.78 2.19 1.43
C HIS A 123 17.16 2.87 1.39
N ILE A 124 17.13 4.18 1.13
CA ILE A 124 18.28 5.06 1.00
C ILE A 124 18.19 6.10 2.11
N ALA A 125 19.06 5.97 3.11
CA ALA A 125 19.09 6.88 4.24
C ALA A 125 19.73 8.22 3.83
N ILE A 126 19.19 9.33 4.31
CA ILE A 126 19.73 10.67 4.09
C ILE A 126 20.36 11.17 5.39
N TYR A 127 21.66 11.48 5.34
CA TYR A 127 22.38 12.17 6.40
C TYR A 127 23.05 13.43 5.84
N THR A 128 22.81 14.56 6.46
CA THR A 128 23.11 15.89 5.91
C THR A 128 23.84 16.74 6.93
N SER A 129 24.73 17.59 6.46
CA SER A 129 25.33 18.60 7.33
C SER A 129 24.34 19.69 7.74
N GLN A 130 24.70 20.48 8.76
CA GLN A 130 23.86 21.58 9.21
C GLN A 130 23.65 22.62 8.11
N GLU A 131 24.68 22.93 7.31
CA GLU A 131 24.56 23.88 6.20
C GLU A 131 23.64 23.36 5.08
N THR A 132 23.66 22.06 4.78
CA THR A 132 22.69 21.45 3.85
C THR A 132 21.27 21.47 4.40
N THR A 133 21.11 21.33 5.72
CA THR A 133 19.81 21.43 6.40
C THR A 133 19.29 22.86 6.34
N ASN A 134 20.15 23.86 6.57
CA ASN A 134 19.84 25.29 6.44
C ASN A 134 19.41 25.63 5.00
N PHE A 135 20.16 25.17 3.99
CA PHE A 135 19.81 25.33 2.58
C PHE A 135 18.43 24.73 2.23
N ALA A 136 18.12 23.53 2.73
CA ALA A 136 16.81 22.91 2.50
C ALA A 136 15.67 23.70 3.19
N ASN A 137 15.92 24.26 4.38
CA ASN A 137 14.97 25.11 5.10
C ASN A 137 14.71 26.44 4.37
N GLU A 138 15.75 27.10 3.84
CA GLU A 138 15.64 28.31 2.99
C GLU A 138 14.76 28.06 1.76
N LYS A 139 14.85 26.85 1.19
CA LYS A 139 14.03 26.39 0.06
C LYS A 139 12.58 26.02 0.44
N GLY A 140 12.22 26.04 1.74
CA GLY A 140 10.88 25.70 2.23
C GLY A 140 10.69 24.25 2.72
N PHE A 141 11.76 23.44 2.82
CA PHE A 141 11.71 22.04 3.25
C PHE A 141 12.13 21.91 4.72
N LYS A 142 11.16 22.14 5.62
CA LYS A 142 11.34 22.19 7.09
C LYS A 142 11.96 20.93 7.69
N ASN A 143 11.81 19.77 7.04
CA ASN A 143 12.37 18.51 7.51
C ASN A 143 13.76 18.20 6.91
N GLY A 144 14.32 19.11 6.09
CA GLY A 144 15.63 18.97 5.46
C GLY A 144 15.61 18.26 4.09
N LEU A 145 16.80 17.96 3.56
CA LEU A 145 16.98 17.47 2.18
C LEU A 145 16.20 16.18 1.86
N TRP A 146 15.96 15.30 2.84
CA TRP A 146 15.23 14.05 2.61
C TRP A 146 13.79 14.28 2.17
N GLU A 147 13.15 15.36 2.67
CA GLU A 147 11.78 15.73 2.34
C GLU A 147 11.67 16.19 0.88
N LEU A 148 12.65 16.97 0.42
CA LEU A 148 12.80 17.38 -0.98
C LEU A 148 13.03 16.18 -1.92
N LEU A 149 13.87 15.22 -1.51
CA LEU A 149 14.19 14.05 -2.34
C LEU A 149 13.06 13.00 -2.39
N ARG A 150 12.21 12.93 -1.37
CA ARG A 150 11.21 11.87 -1.16
C ARG A 150 10.37 11.53 -2.41
N PRO A 151 9.71 12.48 -3.11
CA PRO A 151 8.84 12.14 -4.25
C PRO A 151 9.63 11.56 -5.44
N PHE A 152 10.89 11.95 -5.60
CA PHE A 152 11.74 11.51 -6.71
C PHE A 152 12.21 10.05 -6.58
N GLY A 153 12.04 9.43 -5.40
CA GLY A 153 12.28 8.00 -5.21
C GLY A 153 11.12 7.10 -5.67
N GLU A 154 9.89 7.63 -5.67
CA GLU A 154 8.65 6.85 -5.87
C GLU A 154 8.50 6.28 -7.29
N ARG A 155 9.24 6.84 -8.26
CA ARG A 155 9.44 6.26 -9.59
C ARG A 155 10.75 6.77 -10.20
N VAL A 156 11.75 5.90 -10.33
CA VAL A 156 13.04 6.26 -10.93
C VAL A 156 12.88 6.49 -12.43
N GLN A 157 13.48 7.57 -12.96
CA GLN A 157 13.25 7.98 -14.34
C GLN A 157 13.79 6.98 -15.39
N GLY A 158 12.88 6.46 -16.22
CA GLY A 158 13.20 5.59 -17.35
C GLY A 158 13.49 4.13 -16.95
N LYS A 159 13.97 3.35 -17.91
CA LYS A 159 14.16 1.90 -17.72
C LYS A 159 15.36 1.59 -16.82
N ILE A 160 15.12 0.82 -15.76
CA ILE A 160 16.15 0.26 -14.87
C ILE A 160 16.37 -1.20 -15.22
N THR A 161 17.58 -1.55 -15.67
CA THR A 161 17.95 -2.93 -15.98
C THR A 161 18.50 -3.60 -14.71
N ILE A 162 17.95 -4.75 -14.35
CA ILE A 162 18.35 -5.57 -13.20
C ILE A 162 18.68 -6.98 -13.69
N ARG A 163 19.73 -7.57 -13.12
CA ARG A 163 20.17 -8.95 -13.38
C ARG A 163 19.67 -9.89 -12.29
N ASP A 164 19.07 -11.00 -12.70
CA ASP A 164 18.73 -12.08 -11.77
C ASP A 164 19.98 -12.89 -11.36
N SER A 165 19.81 -13.78 -10.39
CA SER A 165 20.89 -14.66 -9.89
C SER A 165 21.42 -15.68 -10.91
N ASN A 166 20.78 -15.82 -12.07
CA ASN A 166 21.21 -16.65 -13.19
C ASN A 166 21.92 -15.82 -14.30
N GLY A 167 22.07 -14.50 -14.09
CA GLY A 167 22.65 -13.56 -15.06
C GLY A 167 21.66 -13.04 -16.12
N SER A 168 20.38 -13.39 -16.05
CA SER A 168 19.34 -12.89 -16.94
C SER A 168 19.00 -11.44 -16.63
N SER A 169 19.18 -10.54 -17.60
CA SER A 169 18.86 -9.12 -17.46
C SER A 169 17.41 -8.82 -17.86
N ARG A 170 16.68 -8.06 -17.05
CA ARG A 170 15.35 -7.52 -17.38
C ARG A 170 15.28 -6.02 -17.10
N ALA A 171 14.52 -5.30 -17.91
CA ALA A 171 14.32 -3.86 -17.76
C ALA A 171 12.93 -3.54 -17.20
N TRP A 172 12.87 -2.68 -16.18
CA TRP A 172 11.66 -2.29 -15.45
C TRP A 172 11.40 -0.77 -15.63
N GLU A 173 10.13 -0.38 -15.80
CA GLU A 173 9.69 1.03 -15.96
C GLU A 173 9.01 1.61 -14.70
N ASP A 174 8.85 0.76 -13.69
CA ASP A 174 8.16 0.95 -12.41
C ASP A 174 9.13 0.80 -11.22
N TYR A 175 10.44 0.89 -11.45
CA TYR A 175 11.41 0.70 -10.37
C TYR A 175 11.53 1.94 -9.49
N SER A 176 11.61 1.71 -8.18
CA SER A 176 11.46 2.75 -7.16
C SER A 176 12.40 2.49 -5.99
N ILE A 177 12.68 3.54 -5.23
CA ILE A 177 13.50 3.54 -4.01
C ILE A 177 12.82 4.41 -2.94
N ARG A 178 13.24 4.30 -1.68
CA ARG A 178 12.67 5.10 -0.60
C ARG A 178 13.73 5.94 0.10
N PHE A 179 13.59 7.26 0.03
CA PHE A 179 14.39 8.16 0.83
C PHE A 179 13.82 8.25 2.25
N VAL A 180 14.68 8.05 3.24
CA VAL A 180 14.32 8.11 4.67
C VAL A 180 15.37 8.89 5.46
N PRO A 181 15.01 9.60 6.53
CA PRO A 181 16.00 10.22 7.42
C PRO A 181 16.87 9.14 8.09
N PHE A 182 18.18 9.38 8.18
CA PHE A 182 19.13 8.42 8.74
C PHE A 182 18.91 8.22 10.26
N GLY A 183 18.74 6.96 10.66
CA GLY A 183 18.60 6.57 12.07
C GLY A 183 17.19 6.70 12.66
N ASP A 184 16.18 6.94 11.83
CA ASP A 184 14.78 7.10 12.25
C ASP A 184 13.95 5.80 12.16
N ASN A 185 12.76 5.79 12.78
CA ASN A 185 11.76 4.71 12.78
C ASN A 185 12.35 3.32 13.10
N ILE A 186 13.26 3.26 14.08
CA ILE A 186 13.89 2.03 14.57
C ILE A 186 12.94 1.31 15.54
N GLU A 187 12.86 -0.02 15.44
CA GLU A 187 12.19 -0.91 16.39
C GLU A 187 13.23 -1.66 17.24
N ALA A 188 13.08 -1.63 18.56
CA ALA A 188 13.92 -2.42 19.46
C ALA A 188 13.57 -3.93 19.36
N PRO A 189 14.55 -4.85 19.53
CA PRO A 189 14.28 -6.28 19.65
C PRO A 189 13.29 -6.59 20.79
N ASP A 190 12.34 -7.49 20.55
CA ASP A 190 11.25 -7.82 21.49
C ASP A 190 11.75 -8.19 22.90
N ALA A 191 12.90 -8.86 23.00
CA ALA A 191 13.54 -9.25 24.27
C ALA A 191 14.08 -8.06 25.10
N THR A 192 14.22 -6.88 24.48
CA THR A 192 14.74 -5.64 25.08
C THR A 192 13.72 -4.50 25.09
N ALA A 193 12.52 -4.72 24.55
CA ALA A 193 11.47 -3.71 24.49
C ALA A 193 10.93 -3.41 25.90
N PRO A 194 10.88 -2.13 26.34
CA PRO A 194 10.36 -1.78 27.64
C PRO A 194 8.84 -1.98 27.72
N THR A 195 8.33 -2.17 28.94
CA THR A 195 6.90 -2.24 29.22
C THR A 195 6.33 -0.85 29.47
N THR A 196 5.22 -0.54 28.81
CA THR A 196 4.45 0.69 29.02
C THR A 196 3.80 0.71 30.41
N ALA A 197 3.39 1.90 30.88
CA ALA A 197 2.68 2.07 32.16
C ALA A 197 1.38 1.25 32.28
N ASN A 198 0.79 0.83 31.16
CA ASN A 198 -0.41 -0.01 31.11
C ASN A 198 -0.10 -1.53 31.08
N GLY A 199 1.15 -1.94 31.32
CA GLY A 199 1.57 -3.35 31.35
C GLY A 199 1.71 -4.02 29.98
N LEU A 200 1.45 -3.31 28.88
CA LEU A 200 1.70 -3.79 27.51
C LEU A 200 3.17 -3.57 27.13
N SER A 201 3.76 -4.49 26.36
CA SER A 201 5.03 -4.24 25.67
C SER A 201 4.90 -3.05 24.71
N GLU A 202 5.92 -2.20 24.62
CA GLU A 202 5.95 -1.06 23.70
C GLU A 202 5.73 -1.48 22.23
N SER A 203 6.29 -2.62 21.80
CA SER A 203 6.07 -3.14 20.43
C SER A 203 4.59 -3.44 20.17
N ALA A 204 3.89 -4.10 21.10
CA ALA A 204 2.46 -4.38 20.99
C ALA A 204 1.59 -3.11 21.03
N ALA A 205 2.00 -2.08 21.79
CA ALA A 205 1.33 -0.78 21.79
C ALA A 205 1.52 -0.04 20.46
N ARG A 206 2.73 -0.09 19.88
CA ARG A 206 3.06 0.48 18.55
C ARG A 206 2.29 -0.23 17.43
N GLU A 207 2.21 -1.56 17.45
CA GLU A 207 1.40 -2.37 16.53
C GLU A 207 -0.08 -1.93 16.54
N LYS A 208 -0.67 -1.79 17.74
CA LYS A 208 -2.07 -1.34 17.88
C LYS A 208 -2.27 0.10 17.41
N LYS A 209 -1.32 1.00 17.68
CA LYS A 209 -1.34 2.38 17.18
C LYS A 209 -1.34 2.43 15.66
N LYS A 210 -0.45 1.67 14.99
CA LYS A 210 -0.39 1.60 13.53
C LYS A 210 -1.70 1.14 12.91
N LEU A 211 -2.34 0.10 13.47
CA LEU A 211 -3.66 -0.35 13.03
C LEU A 211 -4.72 0.75 13.15
N TYR A 212 -4.77 1.44 14.29
CA TYR A 212 -5.69 2.56 14.51
C TYR A 212 -5.45 3.72 13.53
N ASP A 213 -4.19 4.10 13.30
CA ASP A 213 -3.84 5.21 12.42
C ASP A 213 -4.25 4.89 10.96
N VAL A 214 -4.06 3.66 10.49
CA VAL A 214 -4.50 3.22 9.15
C VAL A 214 -6.03 3.30 9.00
N GLU A 215 -6.80 2.81 9.97
CA GLU A 215 -8.26 2.92 9.97
C GLU A 215 -8.71 4.39 10.00
N ALA A 216 -8.09 5.22 10.86
CA ALA A 216 -8.43 6.62 11.04
C ALA A 216 -8.15 7.49 9.80
N VAL A 217 -7.08 7.22 9.05
CA VAL A 217 -6.84 7.86 7.74
C VAL A 217 -8.01 7.60 6.81
N VAL A 218 -8.33 6.32 6.57
CA VAL A 218 -9.36 5.96 5.59
C VAL A 218 -10.73 6.46 6.05
N GLU A 219 -11.00 6.46 7.36
CA GLU A 219 -12.18 7.10 7.94
C GLU A 219 -12.26 8.60 7.61
N ARG A 220 -11.16 9.37 7.71
CA ARG A 220 -11.15 10.80 7.34
C ARG A 220 -11.50 11.00 5.86
N HIS A 221 -10.93 10.20 4.97
CA HIS A 221 -11.23 10.25 3.53
C HIS A 221 -12.69 9.88 3.22
N LEU A 222 -13.22 8.85 3.90
CA LEU A 222 -14.62 8.44 3.78
C LEU A 222 -15.58 9.53 4.29
N ARG A 223 -15.30 10.13 5.47
CA ARG A 223 -16.09 11.25 6.03
C ARG A 223 -16.11 12.45 5.07
N TYR A 224 -14.96 12.88 4.56
CA TYR A 224 -14.88 13.98 3.60
C TYR A 224 -15.76 13.73 2.35
N ALA A 225 -15.80 12.50 1.85
CA ALA A 225 -16.62 12.15 0.70
C ALA A 225 -18.13 12.14 0.99
N GLU A 226 -18.56 11.68 2.17
CA GLU A 226 -19.96 11.77 2.63
C GLU A 226 -20.38 13.24 2.78
N ASP A 227 -19.59 14.05 3.49
CA ASP A 227 -19.85 15.48 3.71
C ASP A 227 -19.94 16.25 2.37
N SER A 228 -19.07 15.90 1.41
CA SER A 228 -19.08 16.45 0.05
C SER A 228 -20.34 16.06 -0.73
N LEU A 229 -20.83 14.81 -0.60
CA LEU A 229 -22.01 14.35 -1.34
C LEU A 229 -23.32 14.93 -0.79
N LEU A 230 -23.43 15.08 0.53
CA LEU A 230 -24.57 15.75 1.18
C LEU A 230 -24.67 17.23 0.78
N SER A 231 -23.58 17.83 0.28
CA SER A 231 -23.50 19.23 -0.14
C SER A 231 -23.90 19.49 -1.60
N LEU A 232 -24.12 18.46 -2.44
CA LEU A 232 -24.48 18.64 -3.86
C LEU A 232 -25.99 18.42 -4.13
N PRO A 233 -26.72 19.36 -4.75
CA PRO A 233 -28.18 19.26 -4.92
C PRO A 233 -28.66 18.22 -5.96
N HIS A 234 -27.80 17.34 -6.47
CA HIS A 234 -28.12 16.33 -7.51
C HIS A 234 -27.44 14.99 -7.18
N HIS A 235 -27.81 14.38 -6.05
CA HIS A 235 -27.15 13.17 -5.49
C HIS A 235 -27.15 11.92 -6.41
N GLY A 236 -28.06 11.83 -7.39
CA GLY A 236 -28.39 10.59 -8.11
C GLY A 236 -27.37 10.04 -9.13
N HIS A 237 -26.27 10.73 -9.42
CA HIS A 237 -25.29 10.27 -10.42
C HIS A 237 -24.06 9.54 -9.83
N LEU A 238 -23.63 9.88 -8.61
CA LEU A 238 -22.44 9.30 -7.96
C LEU A 238 -22.70 7.94 -7.29
N THR A 239 -23.99 7.62 -7.09
CA THR A 239 -24.52 6.43 -6.42
C THR A 239 -25.02 5.37 -7.38
N ARG A 240 -24.85 5.52 -8.71
CA ARG A 240 -25.45 4.64 -9.72
C ARG A 240 -24.56 3.47 -10.18
N GLN A 241 -23.30 3.44 -9.76
CA GLN A 241 -22.35 2.36 -10.09
C GLN A 241 -22.25 1.36 -8.93
N GLY A 242 -22.03 0.08 -9.26
CA GLY A 242 -21.78 -0.99 -8.29
C GLY A 242 -20.30 -1.03 -7.86
N LEU A 243 -19.85 -2.18 -7.35
CA LEU A 243 -18.42 -2.42 -7.10
C LEU A 243 -17.73 -2.78 -8.42
N ASP A 244 -16.56 -2.20 -8.66
CA ASP A 244 -15.74 -2.55 -9.81
C ASP A 244 -14.95 -3.83 -9.52
N ILE A 245 -14.99 -4.79 -10.46
CA ILE A 245 -14.26 -6.06 -10.37
C ILE A 245 -12.83 -5.91 -10.93
N GLU A 246 -12.66 -5.02 -11.91
CA GLU A 246 -11.42 -4.77 -12.64
C GLU A 246 -10.57 -3.70 -11.94
N ALA A 247 -11.20 -2.63 -11.45
CA ALA A 247 -10.51 -1.56 -10.71
C ALA A 247 -10.60 -1.73 -9.18
N THR A 248 -9.48 -1.45 -8.49
CA THR A 248 -9.47 -1.39 -7.03
C THR A 248 -10.18 -0.11 -6.54
N SER A 249 -11.07 -0.24 -5.54
CA SER A 249 -11.65 0.90 -4.83
C SER A 249 -10.55 1.87 -4.34
N PRO A 250 -10.68 3.19 -4.52
CA PRO A 250 -9.67 4.15 -4.07
C PRO A 250 -9.47 4.09 -2.55
N TYR A 251 -10.51 3.84 -1.76
CA TYR A 251 -10.42 3.69 -0.31
C TYR A 251 -9.68 2.41 0.10
N TYR A 252 -9.89 1.29 -0.61
CA TYR A 252 -9.11 0.07 -0.36
C TYR A 252 -7.65 0.23 -0.82
N SER A 253 -7.42 0.94 -1.93
CA SER A 253 -6.07 1.27 -2.40
C SER A 253 -5.32 2.11 -1.36
N LEU A 254 -5.99 3.11 -0.75
CA LEU A 254 -5.45 3.91 0.35
C LEU A 254 -5.20 3.04 1.59
N TYR A 255 -6.16 2.21 2.01
CA TYR A 255 -6.02 1.29 3.15
C TYR A 255 -4.78 0.41 2.99
N LEU A 256 -4.65 -0.25 1.83
CA LEU A 256 -3.51 -1.12 1.53
C LEU A 256 -2.20 -0.34 1.44
N ARG A 257 -2.18 0.84 0.80
CA ARG A 257 -0.99 1.70 0.75
C ARG A 257 -0.52 2.12 2.14
N ARG A 258 -1.44 2.49 3.03
CA ARG A 258 -1.12 2.90 4.42
C ARG A 258 -0.71 1.72 5.31
N LEU A 259 -1.28 0.54 5.10
CA LEU A 259 -0.85 -0.73 5.72
C LEU A 259 0.58 -1.14 5.30
N LEU A 260 1.05 -0.66 4.14
CA LEU A 260 2.38 -0.95 3.57
C LEU A 260 3.38 0.21 3.68
N SER A 261 2.95 1.38 4.15
CA SER A 261 3.82 2.53 4.42
C SER A 261 4.46 2.46 5.81
N GLY A 262 5.63 3.07 5.99
CA GLY A 262 6.25 3.24 7.31
C GLY A 262 6.78 1.95 7.96
N ILE A 263 7.16 0.96 7.14
CA ILE A 263 7.82 -0.26 7.62
C ILE A 263 9.08 0.14 8.41
N PRO A 264 9.18 -0.18 9.71
CA PRO A 264 10.26 0.29 10.57
C PRO A 264 11.56 -0.46 10.27
N ILE A 265 12.69 0.13 10.64
CA ILE A 265 13.95 -0.60 10.70
C ILE A 265 13.82 -1.59 11.87
N SER A 266 13.72 -2.88 11.58
CA SER A 266 13.44 -3.93 12.57
C SER A 266 14.50 -5.05 12.50
N PRO A 267 14.72 -5.82 13.59
CA PRO A 267 15.76 -6.84 13.59
C PRO A 267 15.41 -8.11 12.79
N HIS A 268 14.13 -8.30 12.41
CA HIS A 268 13.61 -9.57 11.90
C HIS A 268 13.41 -9.63 10.38
N GLU A 269 13.48 -8.50 9.70
CA GLU A 269 13.49 -8.35 8.25
C GLU A 269 14.34 -7.13 7.87
N THR A 270 14.84 -7.08 6.62
CA THR A 270 15.85 -6.10 6.20
C THR A 270 15.43 -5.18 5.07
N PHE A 271 14.14 -5.14 4.72
CA PHE A 271 13.60 -4.24 3.69
C PHE A 271 13.83 -2.75 3.98
N SER A 272 13.65 -2.34 5.24
CA SER A 272 13.89 -0.96 5.68
C SER A 272 15.32 -0.69 6.15
N HIS A 273 16.22 -1.69 6.11
CA HIS A 273 17.62 -1.45 6.45
C HIS A 273 18.25 -0.60 5.34
N PRO A 274 19.08 0.42 5.66
CA PRO A 274 19.72 1.24 4.65
C PRO A 274 20.61 0.40 3.74
N ILE A 275 20.28 0.34 2.44
CA ILE A 275 21.15 -0.27 1.42
C ILE A 275 22.24 0.72 1.02
N ALA A 276 21.89 2.01 1.03
CA ALA A 276 22.83 3.10 0.92
C ALA A 276 22.50 4.23 1.91
N CYS A 277 23.50 5.05 2.20
CA CYS A 277 23.37 6.32 2.90
C CYS A 277 23.94 7.44 2.01
N VAL A 278 23.11 8.41 1.66
CA VAL A 278 23.52 9.66 1.05
C VAL A 278 24.06 10.56 2.15
N ILE A 279 25.35 10.88 2.08
CA ILE A 279 26.02 11.85 2.96
C ILE A 279 26.14 13.15 2.17
N ALA A 280 25.36 14.16 2.53
CA ALA A 280 25.27 15.42 1.79
C ALA A 280 25.86 16.61 2.56
N ILE A 281 26.65 17.43 1.84
CA ILE A 281 27.20 18.72 2.30
C ILE A 281 26.85 19.84 1.32
N SER A 282 26.90 21.10 1.77
CA SER A 282 26.65 22.28 0.94
C SER A 282 27.96 22.87 0.38
N SER A 283 27.91 23.46 -0.82
CA SER A 283 29.02 24.25 -1.37
C SER A 283 29.39 25.46 -0.51
N ARG A 284 28.44 25.93 0.32
CA ARG A 284 28.64 27.01 1.29
C ARG A 284 29.57 26.61 2.46
N SER A 285 29.89 25.32 2.61
CA SER A 285 30.74 24.82 3.70
C SER A 285 32.18 25.34 3.60
N LYS A 286 32.74 25.76 4.76
CA LYS A 286 34.11 26.30 4.87
C LYS A 286 35.19 25.22 4.86
N SER A 287 34.89 24.02 5.34
CA SER A 287 35.82 22.87 5.42
C SER A 287 35.16 21.56 4.97
N PRO A 288 34.64 21.49 3.73
CA PRO A 288 33.74 20.44 3.25
C PRO A 288 34.30 19.01 3.38
N ILE A 289 35.61 18.81 3.19
CA ILE A 289 36.24 17.48 3.30
C ILE A 289 36.40 17.04 4.76
N GLU A 290 36.56 17.97 5.68
CA GLU A 290 36.59 17.69 7.12
C GLU A 290 35.18 17.38 7.62
N GLU A 291 34.19 18.17 7.22
CA GLU A 291 32.77 17.94 7.50
C GLU A 291 32.31 16.55 7.00
N LEU A 292 32.66 16.17 5.77
CA LEU A 292 32.39 14.82 5.24
C LEU A 292 33.03 13.70 6.05
N ARG A 293 34.25 13.89 6.59
CA ARG A 293 34.91 12.92 7.47
C ARG A 293 34.20 12.83 8.83
N THR A 294 33.75 13.94 9.37
CA THR A 294 32.94 13.98 10.61
C THR A 294 31.65 13.20 10.43
N LEU A 295 30.86 13.50 9.39
CA LEU A 295 29.60 12.80 9.10
C LEU A 295 29.82 11.29 8.85
N TYR A 296 30.92 10.92 8.20
CA TYR A 296 31.31 9.52 8.01
C TYR A 296 31.60 8.82 9.35
N ASN A 297 32.40 9.45 10.22
CA ASN A 297 32.77 8.88 11.51
C ASN A 297 31.56 8.75 12.45
N GLU A 298 30.69 9.76 12.48
CA GLU A 298 29.45 9.77 13.27
C GLU A 298 28.53 8.60 12.95
N THR A 299 28.35 8.30 11.65
CA THR A 299 27.45 7.24 11.18
C THR A 299 28.08 5.84 11.22
N ARG A 300 29.42 5.74 11.19
CA ARG A 300 30.15 4.47 11.21
C ARG A 300 30.44 3.98 12.62
N ASP A 301 31.14 4.78 13.42
CA ASP A 301 31.74 4.39 14.70
C ASP A 301 31.40 5.38 15.84
N GLY A 302 30.51 6.35 15.58
CA GLY A 302 30.20 7.46 16.48
C GLY A 302 28.77 7.45 17.06
N SER A 303 28.32 8.63 17.50
CA SER A 303 27.05 8.83 18.23
C SER A 303 25.78 8.55 17.41
N LYS A 304 25.90 8.33 16.08
CA LYS A 304 24.80 8.02 15.18
C LYS A 304 24.89 6.59 14.62
N GLN A 305 25.76 5.74 15.16
CA GLN A 305 25.84 4.34 14.74
C GLN A 305 24.48 3.63 14.86
N LEU A 306 24.09 2.90 13.80
CA LEU A 306 22.87 2.09 13.79
C LEU A 306 22.97 0.90 14.77
N PRO A 307 21.84 0.34 15.25
CA PRO A 307 21.86 -0.77 16.19
C PRO A 307 22.68 -1.96 15.68
N GLY A 308 23.35 -2.69 16.58
CA GLY A 308 24.27 -3.80 16.23
C GLY A 308 23.66 -5.04 15.56
N TRP A 309 22.37 -5.01 15.19
CA TRP A 309 21.68 -5.98 14.34
C TRP A 309 21.38 -5.47 12.93
N VAL A 310 21.60 -4.17 12.66
CA VAL A 310 21.66 -3.58 11.31
C VAL A 310 23.07 -3.75 10.78
N ASP A 311 23.22 -4.00 9.47
CA ASP A 311 24.53 -4.05 8.83
C ASP A 311 25.11 -2.63 8.67
N GLY A 312 26.33 -2.40 9.14
CA GLY A 312 27.04 -1.12 9.01
C GLY A 312 27.75 -0.95 7.65
N ASP A 313 27.84 -2.02 6.85
CA ASP A 313 28.49 -2.05 5.54
C ASP A 313 27.52 -1.71 4.38
N TYR A 314 26.73 -0.65 4.58
CA TYR A 314 25.91 -0.05 3.53
C TYR A 314 26.73 0.87 2.63
N LEU A 315 26.28 1.01 1.37
CA LEU A 315 26.90 1.88 0.37
C LEU A 315 26.85 3.34 0.85
N ARG A 316 27.99 4.03 0.88
CA ARG A 316 28.04 5.47 1.19
C ARG A 316 28.17 6.26 -0.11
N TYR A 317 27.24 7.18 -0.34
CA TYR A 317 27.14 7.98 -1.55
C TYR A 317 27.23 9.46 -1.20
N TYR A 318 28.23 10.16 -1.71
CA TYR A 318 28.56 11.52 -1.27
C TYR A 318 27.98 12.58 -2.20
N VAL A 319 27.14 13.47 -1.68
CA VAL A 319 26.51 14.53 -2.47
C VAL A 319 27.06 15.89 -2.06
N LEU A 320 27.58 16.63 -3.03
CA LEU A 320 27.82 18.06 -2.88
C LEU A 320 26.61 18.81 -3.44
N VAL A 321 25.84 19.44 -2.56
CA VAL A 321 24.74 20.33 -2.95
C VAL A 321 25.35 21.68 -3.30
N HIS A 322 25.31 22.04 -4.58
CA HIS A 322 25.73 23.36 -5.06
C HIS A 322 24.55 24.32 -5.10
N ASP A 323 24.73 25.45 -4.44
CA ASP A 323 23.82 26.59 -4.52
C ASP A 323 24.09 27.39 -5.81
N GLU A 324 23.19 27.26 -6.76
CA GLU A 324 23.28 27.89 -8.09
C GLU A 324 23.11 29.43 -8.06
N GLU A 325 22.61 29.99 -6.95
CA GLU A 325 22.30 31.42 -6.83
C GLU A 325 23.38 32.20 -6.04
N ASN A 326 23.98 31.57 -5.02
CA ASN A 326 24.91 32.25 -4.11
C ASN A 326 26.36 31.77 -4.17
N ASP A 327 26.67 30.66 -4.85
CA ASP A 327 28.01 30.08 -4.91
C ASP A 327 28.65 30.06 -6.31
N ASP A 328 29.97 29.89 -6.34
CA ASP A 328 30.73 29.74 -7.59
C ASP A 328 30.78 28.26 -8.02
N ILE A 329 30.18 27.98 -9.18
CA ILE A 329 30.19 26.65 -9.81
C ILE A 329 31.62 26.15 -10.09
N THR A 330 32.57 27.03 -10.43
CA THR A 330 33.97 26.67 -10.73
C THR A 330 34.66 26.13 -9.49
N ARG A 331 34.47 26.81 -8.34
CA ARG A 331 34.93 26.36 -7.02
C ARG A 331 34.29 25.03 -6.63
N SER A 332 32.99 24.89 -6.86
CA SER A 332 32.21 23.70 -6.51
C SER A 332 32.62 22.48 -7.36
N MET A 333 32.93 22.66 -8.64
CA MET A 333 33.51 21.63 -9.51
C MET A 333 34.91 21.21 -9.03
N ALA A 334 35.79 22.16 -8.70
CA ALA A 334 37.14 21.85 -8.19
C ALA A 334 37.09 21.08 -6.85
N LEU A 335 36.16 21.44 -5.96
CA LEU A 335 35.88 20.73 -4.72
C LEU A 335 35.33 19.32 -5.00
N PHE A 336 34.39 19.17 -5.92
CA PHE A 336 33.81 17.88 -6.30
C PHE A 336 34.87 16.92 -6.86
N ASP A 337 35.78 17.41 -7.69
CA ASP A 337 36.93 16.63 -8.16
C ASP A 337 37.89 16.26 -7.02
N GLN A 338 38.03 17.11 -6.00
CA GLN A 338 38.77 16.76 -4.80
C GLN A 338 38.05 15.67 -3.98
N MET A 339 36.73 15.73 -3.84
CA MET A 339 35.93 14.68 -3.21
C MET A 339 36.09 13.34 -3.94
N LYS A 340 35.95 13.32 -5.27
CA LYS A 340 36.19 12.12 -6.11
C LYS A 340 37.54 11.47 -5.84
N ARG A 341 38.61 12.27 -5.77
CA ARG A 341 39.98 11.78 -5.51
C ARG A 341 40.17 11.17 -4.11
N HIS A 342 39.39 11.59 -3.11
CA HIS A 342 39.55 11.14 -1.71
C HIS A 342 38.53 10.10 -1.26
N LEU A 343 37.32 10.09 -1.85
CA LEU A 343 36.17 9.30 -1.41
C LEU A 343 35.69 8.28 -2.45
N GLY A 344 36.23 8.31 -3.67
CA GLY A 344 35.93 7.37 -4.74
C GLY A 344 34.82 7.85 -5.69
N LEU A 345 34.24 6.90 -6.42
CA LEU A 345 33.33 7.18 -7.55
C LEU A 345 31.86 7.37 -7.14
N HIS A 346 31.46 6.96 -5.94
CA HIS A 346 30.09 7.07 -5.45
C HIS A 346 29.80 8.49 -4.93
N CYS A 347 29.75 9.46 -5.86
CA CYS A 347 29.49 10.84 -5.52
C CYS A 347 28.83 11.63 -6.66
N HIS A 348 28.04 12.65 -6.31
CA HIS A 348 27.33 13.50 -7.26
C HIS A 348 27.38 14.99 -6.88
N LEU A 349 27.35 15.88 -7.89
CA LEU A 349 27.24 17.33 -7.73
C LEU A 349 25.80 17.74 -8.02
N LEU A 350 24.99 17.87 -6.98
CA LEU A 350 23.57 18.21 -7.08
C LEU A 350 23.41 19.73 -7.09
N ARG A 351 23.17 20.31 -8.26
CA ARG A 351 22.98 21.76 -8.44
C ARG A 351 21.51 22.11 -8.19
N LEU A 352 21.26 23.04 -7.28
CA LEU A 352 19.91 23.48 -6.88
C LEU A 352 19.90 24.99 -6.64
N ARG A 353 18.78 25.66 -6.93
CA ARG A 353 18.53 27.02 -6.44
C ARG A 353 18.27 27.00 -4.93
N SER A 354 18.71 28.02 -4.20
CA SER A 354 18.42 28.19 -2.77
C SER A 354 17.00 28.71 -2.51
N SER A 355 16.49 29.54 -3.41
CA SER A 355 15.19 30.18 -3.30
C SER A 355 14.04 29.18 -3.22
N GLN A 356 13.04 29.54 -2.39
CA GLN A 356 11.75 28.88 -2.37
C GLN A 356 10.98 29.26 -3.65
N SER A 357 10.47 28.25 -4.36
CA SER A 357 9.68 28.44 -5.56
C SER A 357 8.21 28.72 -5.20
N ALA A 358 7.63 29.73 -5.85
CA ALA A 358 6.21 30.07 -5.78
C ALA A 358 5.47 29.61 -7.03
N GLU A 359 4.13 29.49 -6.97
CA GLU A 359 3.29 29.18 -8.15
C GLU A 359 3.41 30.26 -9.25
N THR A 360 3.76 31.49 -8.87
CA THR A 360 3.88 32.64 -9.76
C THR A 360 5.19 32.72 -10.56
N ASP A 361 6.16 31.82 -10.31
CA ASP A 361 7.47 31.88 -10.98
C ASP A 361 7.41 31.16 -12.34
N ASP A 362 8.02 31.75 -13.37
CA ASP A 362 7.92 31.29 -14.77
C ASP A 362 8.34 29.82 -15.02
N ASP A 363 9.25 29.27 -14.21
CA ASP A 363 9.72 27.88 -14.29
C ASP A 363 9.37 27.00 -13.07
N SER A 364 8.30 27.38 -12.36
CA SER A 364 7.72 26.63 -11.26
C SER A 364 6.91 25.43 -11.72
N ILE A 365 7.03 24.30 -11.01
CA ILE A 365 6.14 23.14 -11.13
C ILE A 365 5.67 22.67 -9.75
N PRO A 366 4.44 22.15 -9.61
CA PRO A 366 3.99 21.56 -8.37
C PRO A 366 4.82 20.30 -8.05
N LEU A 367 5.34 20.23 -6.83
CA LEU A 367 6.01 19.06 -6.29
C LEU A 367 4.92 18.06 -5.84
N PRO A 368 4.86 16.84 -6.41
CA PRO A 368 3.90 15.83 -6.00
C PRO A 368 4.07 15.49 -4.51
N ARG A 369 2.95 15.35 -3.79
CA ARG A 369 2.98 14.74 -2.45
C ARG A 369 3.41 13.28 -2.57
N SER A 370 4.23 12.83 -1.63
CA SER A 370 4.64 11.42 -1.54
C SER A 370 3.42 10.53 -1.30
N ASP A 371 3.09 9.68 -2.27
CA ASP A 371 2.05 8.66 -2.13
C ASP A 371 2.40 7.71 -0.95
N TRP A 372 3.69 7.50 -0.70
CA TRP A 372 4.25 6.63 0.35
C TRP A 372 4.43 7.28 1.72
N MET A 373 3.59 8.25 2.06
CA MET A 373 3.45 8.72 3.45
C MET A 373 2.83 7.66 4.38
N THR A 374 3.24 7.71 5.65
CA THR A 374 2.68 6.90 6.74
C THR A 374 1.29 7.42 7.13
N ALA A 375 0.50 6.58 7.79
CA ALA A 375 -0.81 6.99 8.28
C ALA A 375 -0.71 8.10 9.35
N GLU A 376 0.35 8.07 10.18
CA GLU A 376 0.62 9.10 11.19
C GLU A 376 0.97 10.46 10.57
N GLU A 377 1.81 10.49 9.53
CA GLU A 377 2.13 11.72 8.78
C GLU A 377 0.87 12.34 8.15
N GLU A 378 0.06 11.55 7.44
CA GLU A 378 -1.15 12.06 6.79
C GLU A 378 -2.19 12.56 7.80
N LEU A 379 -2.36 11.86 8.93
CA LEU A 379 -3.23 12.34 10.02
C LEU A 379 -2.71 13.62 10.66
N ALA A 380 -1.40 13.81 10.77
CA ALA A 380 -0.81 15.04 11.28
C ALA A 380 -1.07 16.22 10.32
N ASP A 381 -0.93 16.01 9.01
CA ASP A 381 -1.21 17.04 8.02
C ASP A 381 -2.70 17.38 7.88
N ILE A 382 -3.60 16.40 7.96
CA ILE A 382 -5.05 16.63 8.02
C ILE A 382 -5.42 17.44 9.29
N LYS A 383 -4.89 17.07 10.47
CA LYS A 383 -5.15 17.81 11.72
C LYS A 383 -4.64 19.24 11.65
N ARG A 384 -3.42 19.45 11.14
CA ARG A 384 -2.83 20.79 10.94
C ARG A 384 -3.73 21.66 10.08
N SER A 385 -4.31 21.10 9.02
CA SER A 385 -5.27 21.79 8.16
C SER A 385 -6.65 22.01 8.80
N ASP A 386 -7.08 21.20 9.77
CA ASP A 386 -8.33 21.41 10.53
C ASP A 386 -8.19 22.55 11.57
N GLU A 387 -6.95 22.80 12.02
CA GLU A 387 -6.56 23.75 13.07
C GLU A 387 -6.23 25.16 12.56
N GLN A 388 -5.82 25.30 11.29
CA GLN A 388 -5.56 26.61 10.67
C GLN A 388 -6.86 27.29 10.22
N GLU A 389 -7.08 28.54 10.65
CA GLU A 389 -8.28 29.32 10.27
C GLU A 389 -8.24 29.74 8.80
N ASP A 390 -7.07 30.16 8.32
CA ASP A 390 -6.77 30.35 6.90
C ASP A 390 -6.19 29.07 6.31
N PHE A 391 -6.86 28.49 5.30
CA PHE A 391 -6.32 27.34 4.58
C PHE A 391 -5.29 27.78 3.54
N GLU A 392 -4.05 27.32 3.73
CA GLU A 392 -2.98 27.40 2.74
C GLU A 392 -2.91 26.06 1.98
N ASP A 393 -2.88 26.05 0.64
CA ASP A 393 -2.79 24.79 -0.10
C ASP A 393 -1.45 24.09 0.19
N PRO A 394 -1.43 22.86 0.73
CA PRO A 394 -0.17 22.21 1.07
C PRO A 394 0.62 21.69 -0.16
N THR A 395 0.16 21.98 -1.38
CA THR A 395 0.88 21.72 -2.63
C THR A 395 2.12 22.60 -2.70
N ARG A 396 3.29 22.02 -2.44
CA ARG A 396 4.57 22.72 -2.56
C ARG A 396 4.97 22.86 -4.03
N HIS A 397 5.80 23.86 -4.31
CA HIS A 397 6.33 24.11 -5.66
C HIS A 397 7.86 23.96 -5.67
N ILE A 398 8.41 23.66 -6.85
CA ILE A 398 9.85 23.49 -7.10
C ILE A 398 10.15 23.97 -8.53
N PHE A 399 11.33 24.55 -8.75
CA PHE A 399 11.77 24.89 -10.11
C PHE A 399 11.99 23.63 -10.96
N GLU A 400 11.61 23.68 -12.24
CA GLU A 400 11.78 22.57 -13.18
C GLU A 400 13.27 22.18 -13.34
N SER A 401 14.18 23.16 -13.24
CA SER A 401 15.63 22.93 -13.26
C SER A 401 16.09 22.03 -12.10
N ASP A 402 15.63 22.33 -10.88
CA ASP A 402 15.97 21.58 -9.67
C ASP A 402 15.38 20.17 -9.73
N ALA A 403 14.11 20.06 -10.13
CA ALA A 403 13.46 18.77 -10.31
C ALA A 403 14.17 17.90 -11.36
N THR A 404 14.75 18.51 -12.40
CA THR A 404 15.54 17.82 -13.43
C THR A 404 16.92 17.41 -12.93
N ALA A 405 17.58 18.24 -12.12
CA ALA A 405 18.83 17.87 -11.44
C ALA A 405 18.62 16.69 -10.48
N ILE A 406 17.56 16.72 -9.66
CA ILE A 406 17.22 15.63 -8.73
C ILE A 406 16.89 14.34 -9.49
N ARG A 407 16.03 14.38 -10.52
CA ARG A 407 15.72 13.20 -11.36
C ARG A 407 16.99 12.57 -11.96
N THR A 408 17.93 13.39 -12.41
CA THR A 408 19.23 12.94 -12.95
C THR A 408 20.07 12.27 -11.87
N PHE A 409 20.25 12.92 -10.71
CA PHE A 409 20.96 12.39 -9.54
C PHE A 409 20.40 11.02 -9.10
N VAL A 410 19.08 10.92 -8.89
CA VAL A 410 18.43 9.68 -8.43
C VAL A 410 18.67 8.56 -9.42
N ARG A 411 18.48 8.82 -10.72
CA ARG A 411 18.70 7.84 -11.78
C ARG A 411 20.16 7.38 -11.85
N GLU A 412 21.11 8.29 -11.75
CA GLU A 412 22.55 8.01 -11.75
C GLU A 412 22.94 7.13 -10.56
N MET A 413 22.55 7.53 -9.35
CA MET A 413 22.79 6.79 -8.11
C MET A 413 22.22 5.36 -8.17
N VAL A 414 20.97 5.21 -8.64
CA VAL A 414 20.32 3.90 -8.75
C VAL A 414 21.01 3.01 -9.78
N THR A 415 21.21 3.50 -11.00
CA THR A 415 21.73 2.69 -12.11
C THR A 415 23.22 2.37 -12.01
N GLN A 416 24.03 3.28 -11.46
CA GLN A 416 25.49 3.12 -11.43
C GLN A 416 26.02 2.60 -10.10
N SER A 417 25.29 2.76 -8.99
CA SER A 417 25.79 2.43 -7.64
C SER A 417 24.90 1.49 -6.84
N ILE A 418 23.60 1.76 -6.71
CA ILE A 418 22.71 0.94 -5.85
C ILE A 418 22.50 -0.45 -6.47
N ILE A 419 21.96 -0.55 -7.69
CA ILE A 419 21.66 -1.84 -8.33
C ILE A 419 22.93 -2.71 -8.47
N PRO A 420 24.07 -2.22 -8.99
CA PRO A 420 25.29 -3.04 -9.10
C PRO A 420 25.84 -3.52 -7.75
N THR A 421 25.72 -2.71 -6.68
CA THR A 421 26.13 -3.12 -5.32
C THR A 421 25.21 -4.21 -4.77
N MET A 422 23.89 -4.07 -4.94
CA MET A 422 22.92 -5.09 -4.53
C MET A 422 23.10 -6.41 -5.30
N GLU A 423 23.26 -6.36 -6.63
CA GLU A 423 23.53 -7.54 -7.47
C GLU A 423 24.81 -8.27 -7.00
N ARG A 424 25.87 -7.52 -6.71
CA ARG A 424 27.13 -8.07 -6.16
C ARG A 424 26.93 -8.73 -4.80
N HIS A 425 26.21 -8.09 -3.88
CA HIS A 425 25.94 -8.65 -2.55
C HIS A 425 25.10 -9.93 -2.65
N VAL A 426 24.07 -9.95 -3.50
CA VAL A 426 23.25 -11.13 -3.77
C VAL A 426 24.08 -12.28 -4.33
N SER A 427 24.94 -12.04 -5.32
CA SER A 427 25.87 -13.05 -5.84
C SER A 427 26.80 -13.60 -4.75
N VAL A 428 27.48 -12.71 -4.00
CA VAL A 428 28.44 -13.11 -2.96
C VAL A 428 27.78 -13.92 -1.84
N TRP A 429 26.65 -13.47 -1.30
CA TRP A 429 25.96 -14.18 -0.22
C TRP A 429 25.31 -15.49 -0.71
N ASN A 430 24.82 -15.54 -1.95
CA ASN A 430 24.31 -16.76 -2.55
C ASN A 430 25.41 -17.82 -2.68
N ASP A 431 26.58 -17.45 -3.20
CA ASP A 431 27.69 -18.38 -3.43
C ASP A 431 28.37 -18.81 -2.13
N GLN A 432 28.49 -17.92 -1.15
CA GLN A 432 29.20 -18.20 0.11
C GLN A 432 28.34 -18.90 1.17
N VAL A 433 27.04 -18.60 1.25
CA VAL A 433 26.16 -19.06 2.34
C VAL A 433 25.04 -19.97 1.83
N ALA A 434 24.20 -19.48 0.90
CA ALA A 434 22.96 -20.17 0.55
C ALA A 434 23.18 -21.42 -0.33
N SER A 435 24.12 -21.37 -1.29
CA SER A 435 24.48 -22.50 -2.16
C SER A 435 24.90 -23.73 -1.34
N ARG A 436 25.71 -23.52 -0.29
CA ARG A 436 26.21 -24.55 0.63
C ARG A 436 25.09 -25.24 1.40
N ARG A 437 24.05 -24.48 1.80
CA ARG A 437 22.86 -25.01 2.49
C ARG A 437 21.85 -25.67 1.53
N ARG A 438 21.74 -25.23 0.27
CA ARG A 438 20.88 -25.88 -0.76
C ARG A 438 21.41 -27.22 -1.26
N GLY A 439 22.73 -27.41 -1.21
CA GLY A 439 23.40 -28.62 -1.69
C GLY A 439 22.99 -29.91 -0.96
N ILE A 440 23.32 -31.04 -1.57
CA ILE A 440 23.02 -32.40 -1.07
C ILE A 440 23.49 -32.58 0.40
N ALA A 441 24.67 -32.07 0.74
CA ALA A 441 25.21 -32.12 2.10
C ALA A 441 24.36 -31.35 3.13
N GLY A 442 23.81 -30.19 2.78
CA GLY A 442 22.96 -29.39 3.67
C GLY A 442 21.63 -30.08 3.98
N ARG A 443 21.00 -30.69 2.97
CA ARG A 443 19.75 -31.47 3.15
C ARG A 443 19.93 -32.66 4.08
N PHE A 444 21.06 -33.37 4.02
CA PHE A 444 21.36 -34.47 4.94
C PHE A 444 21.67 -34.00 6.38
N MET A 445 22.24 -32.80 6.56
CA MET A 445 22.59 -32.27 7.89
C MET A 445 21.39 -31.81 8.72
N ASN A 446 20.26 -31.44 8.08
CA ASN A 446 18.99 -31.19 8.78
C ASN A 446 18.18 -32.49 9.02
N LEU A 447 18.36 -33.54 8.20
CA LEU A 447 17.70 -34.82 8.40
C LEU A 447 18.33 -35.66 9.53
N SER A 448 19.66 -35.64 9.68
CA SER A 448 20.34 -36.39 10.75
C SER A 448 19.93 -35.93 12.16
N ARG A 449 19.66 -34.62 12.34
CA ARG A 449 19.14 -34.05 13.60
C ARG A 449 17.73 -34.55 13.97
N LYS A 450 16.91 -34.98 13.01
CA LYS A 450 15.54 -35.48 13.27
C LYS A 450 15.45 -37.01 13.51
N TRP A 451 16.51 -37.77 13.24
CA TRP A 451 16.50 -39.25 13.40
C TRP A 451 17.59 -39.81 14.33
N GLY A 452 18.58 -39.00 14.76
CA GLY A 452 19.69 -39.43 15.62
C GLY A 452 19.34 -39.68 17.10
N GLY A 453 18.10 -40.05 17.43
CA GLY A 453 17.55 -40.08 18.79
C GLY A 453 17.82 -41.34 19.63
N PHE A 454 18.78 -42.21 19.25
CA PHE A 454 19.04 -43.46 19.96
C PHE A 454 20.54 -43.74 20.19
N GLY A 455 20.99 -43.49 21.43
CA GLY A 455 22.09 -44.24 22.07
C GLY A 455 23.51 -43.65 22.03
N GLY A 456 24.08 -43.43 23.22
CA GLY A 456 25.51 -43.65 23.48
C GLY A 456 26.46 -42.45 23.35
N SER A 457 27.00 -42.00 24.50
CA SER A 457 28.04 -40.97 24.60
C SER A 457 29.34 -41.30 23.84
N SER A 458 29.87 -40.33 23.09
CA SER A 458 31.31 -40.00 23.14
C SER A 458 31.56 -38.55 22.71
N ARG A 459 32.76 -38.02 23.00
CA ARG A 459 33.05 -36.58 22.99
C ARG A 459 34.05 -36.25 21.88
N THR A 460 33.61 -35.58 20.82
CA THR A 460 34.51 -34.87 19.89
C THR A 460 33.88 -33.54 19.48
N SER A 461 34.37 -32.46 20.07
CA SER A 461 33.99 -31.09 19.73
C SER A 461 34.58 -30.68 18.38
N VAL A 462 33.79 -30.76 17.32
CA VAL A 462 34.04 -30.04 16.05
C VAL A 462 32.76 -29.26 15.73
N GLY A 463 32.92 -27.96 15.42
CA GLY A 463 31.86 -26.96 15.58
C GLY A 463 30.63 -27.14 14.69
N GLY A 464 29.45 -26.89 15.27
CA GLY A 464 28.17 -26.91 14.55
C GLY A 464 26.93 -26.60 15.39
N SER A 465 27.09 -25.99 16.58
CA SER A 465 25.99 -25.73 17.52
C SER A 465 26.17 -24.34 18.18
N GLY A 466 26.00 -23.29 17.38
CA GLY A 466 26.11 -21.89 17.84
C GLY A 466 24.92 -20.99 17.50
N SER A 467 24.01 -21.40 16.61
CA SER A 467 22.92 -20.53 16.10
C SER A 467 21.80 -20.34 17.14
N THR A 468 21.25 -21.44 17.67
CA THR A 468 20.16 -21.42 18.67
C THR A 468 20.53 -20.65 19.94
N SER A 469 21.72 -20.88 20.48
CA SER A 469 22.21 -20.21 21.70
C SER A 469 22.54 -18.73 21.50
N SER A 470 22.92 -18.33 20.27
CA SER A 470 23.20 -16.92 19.97
C SER A 470 21.92 -16.09 19.86
N PHE A 471 20.84 -16.65 19.32
CA PHE A 471 19.56 -15.96 19.26
C PHE A 471 18.91 -15.84 20.64
N GLU A 472 18.81 -16.95 21.41
CA GLU A 472 18.17 -16.94 22.74
C GLU A 472 18.88 -16.00 23.75
N SER A 473 20.17 -15.69 23.56
CA SER A 473 20.93 -14.80 24.48
C SER A 473 20.88 -13.31 24.13
N GLN A 474 20.58 -12.93 22.88
CA GLN A 474 20.54 -11.52 22.43
C GLN A 474 19.14 -11.05 21.97
N GLY A 475 18.24 -11.98 21.65
CA GLY A 475 16.92 -11.67 21.08
C GLY A 475 16.94 -11.23 19.61
N TYR A 476 18.11 -11.27 18.97
CA TYR A 476 18.32 -10.94 17.56
C TYR A 476 19.49 -11.73 16.98
N TYR A 477 19.58 -11.80 15.65
CA TYR A 477 20.76 -12.30 14.95
C TYR A 477 21.69 -11.14 14.60
N ARG A 478 23.00 -11.32 14.81
CA ARG A 478 24.00 -10.34 14.37
C ARG A 478 24.10 -10.29 12.83
N PRO A 479 24.51 -9.18 12.20
CA PRO A 479 24.53 -9.03 10.74
C PRO A 479 25.45 -10.02 10.00
N ASP A 480 26.44 -10.57 10.71
CA ASP A 480 27.42 -11.55 10.25
C ASP A 480 26.95 -13.01 10.46
N ALA A 481 25.86 -13.25 11.17
CA ALA A 481 25.28 -14.59 11.33
C ALA A 481 24.75 -15.12 9.99
N PRO A 482 24.93 -16.42 9.66
CA PRO A 482 24.51 -16.96 8.37
C PRO A 482 22.99 -16.89 8.17
N GLU A 483 22.19 -16.91 9.23
CA GLU A 483 20.76 -16.69 9.19
C GLU A 483 20.40 -15.25 8.79
N ALA A 484 21.10 -14.25 9.34
CA ALA A 484 20.92 -12.84 8.98
C ALA A 484 21.41 -12.54 7.56
N ILE A 485 22.54 -13.12 7.14
CA ILE A 485 23.04 -13.01 5.76
C ILE A 485 22.05 -13.63 4.77
N MET A 486 21.46 -14.79 5.09
CA MET A 486 20.41 -15.37 4.24
C MET A 486 19.14 -14.52 4.22
N ARG A 487 18.76 -13.87 5.33
CA ARG A 487 17.59 -12.96 5.35
C ARG A 487 17.85 -11.75 4.46
N LYS A 488 19.01 -11.09 4.58
CA LYS A 488 19.46 -10.00 3.68
C LYS A 488 19.48 -10.42 2.22
N LEU A 489 20.03 -11.61 1.92
CA LEU A 489 20.04 -12.17 0.57
C LEU A 489 18.61 -12.33 0.01
N ALA A 490 17.67 -12.84 0.81
CA ALA A 490 16.29 -13.04 0.39
C ALA A 490 15.56 -11.70 0.16
N ASP A 491 15.73 -10.74 1.07
CA ASP A 491 15.13 -9.41 0.97
C ASP A 491 15.73 -8.60 -0.20
N TYR A 492 17.04 -8.68 -0.44
CA TYR A 492 17.69 -8.07 -1.61
C TYR A 492 17.24 -8.72 -2.92
N ALA A 493 17.18 -10.06 -2.98
CA ALA A 493 16.67 -10.76 -4.16
C ALA A 493 15.21 -10.36 -4.45
N PHE A 494 14.40 -10.14 -3.41
CA PHE A 494 13.05 -9.60 -3.52
C PHE A 494 13.08 -8.16 -4.11
N MET A 495 13.85 -7.24 -3.54
CA MET A 495 13.99 -5.86 -4.05
C MET A 495 14.58 -5.78 -5.48
N LEU A 496 15.36 -6.78 -5.92
CA LEU A 496 15.86 -6.93 -7.30
C LEU A 496 14.91 -7.70 -8.23
N ARG A 497 13.69 -8.02 -7.79
CA ARG A 497 12.66 -8.73 -8.57
C ARG A 497 13.02 -10.19 -8.93
N ASP A 498 14.03 -10.80 -8.28
CA ASP A 498 14.34 -12.25 -8.34
C ASP A 498 13.58 -13.03 -7.25
N TRP A 499 12.27 -13.16 -7.47
CA TRP A 499 11.35 -13.87 -6.59
C TRP A 499 11.72 -15.34 -6.37
N LYS A 500 12.40 -15.96 -7.34
CA LYS A 500 12.78 -17.37 -7.29
C LYS A 500 13.92 -17.59 -6.31
N LEU A 501 14.95 -16.75 -6.36
CA LEU A 501 16.00 -16.77 -5.35
C LEU A 501 15.44 -16.39 -3.99
N ALA A 502 14.62 -15.34 -3.90
CA ALA A 502 14.00 -14.89 -2.65
C ALA A 502 13.20 -16.02 -1.98
N HIS A 503 12.21 -16.60 -2.65
CA HIS A 503 11.40 -17.73 -2.17
C HIS A 503 12.27 -18.91 -1.69
N SER A 504 13.24 -19.34 -2.51
CA SER A 504 14.11 -20.47 -2.17
C SER A 504 15.10 -20.19 -1.04
N THR A 505 15.27 -18.92 -0.64
CA THR A 505 16.09 -18.53 0.52
C THR A 505 15.23 -18.44 1.76
N TYR A 506 14.03 -17.83 1.69
CA TYR A 506 13.07 -17.84 2.79
C TYR A 506 12.67 -19.27 3.19
N ASP A 507 12.44 -20.17 2.23
CA ASP A 507 11.98 -21.53 2.54
C ASP A 507 12.97 -22.34 3.39
N LEU A 508 14.28 -22.11 3.22
CA LEU A 508 15.32 -22.67 4.09
C LEU A 508 15.25 -22.08 5.51
N LEU A 509 15.13 -20.75 5.59
CA LEU A 509 15.08 -20.00 6.84
C LEU A 509 13.86 -20.32 7.70
N ARG A 510 12.72 -20.72 7.09
CA ARG A 510 11.49 -21.09 7.80
C ARG A 510 11.76 -22.13 8.90
N SER A 511 12.47 -23.20 8.59
CA SER A 511 12.78 -24.25 9.58
C SER A 511 13.79 -23.76 10.62
N ASP A 512 14.84 -23.07 10.19
CA ASP A 512 15.91 -22.59 11.08
C ASP A 512 15.35 -21.63 12.15
N PHE A 513 14.46 -20.70 11.78
CA PHE A 513 13.80 -19.78 12.72
C PHE A 513 12.75 -20.45 13.61
N SER A 514 12.08 -21.52 13.14
CA SER A 514 11.13 -22.29 13.96
C SER A 514 11.87 -23.09 15.04
N ASP A 515 12.93 -23.79 14.65
CA ASP A 515 13.79 -24.57 15.55
C ASP A 515 14.47 -23.67 16.60
N ALA A 516 14.83 -22.43 16.22
CA ALA A 516 15.37 -21.41 17.12
C ALA A 516 14.32 -20.63 17.95
N LYS A 517 13.02 -20.94 17.80
CA LYS A 517 11.89 -20.22 18.42
C LYS A 517 11.88 -18.71 18.16
N ALA A 518 12.49 -18.26 17.06
CA ALA A 518 12.56 -16.88 16.64
C ALA A 518 11.23 -16.45 15.98
N TRP A 519 10.13 -16.43 16.75
CA TRP A 519 8.77 -16.43 16.20
C TRP A 519 8.47 -15.26 15.24
N LYS A 520 8.98 -14.05 15.51
CA LYS A 520 8.78 -12.87 14.64
C LYS A 520 9.55 -12.99 13.31
N TYR A 521 10.76 -13.55 13.35
CA TYR A 521 11.54 -13.93 12.17
C TYR A 521 10.85 -15.06 11.38
N HIS A 522 10.33 -16.07 12.08
CA HIS A 522 9.60 -17.18 11.48
C HIS A 522 8.31 -16.68 10.79
N ALA A 523 7.57 -15.77 11.42
CA ALA A 523 6.36 -15.17 10.86
C ALA A 523 6.65 -14.42 9.56
N ALA A 524 7.56 -13.43 9.60
CA ALA A 524 7.93 -12.62 8.43
C ALA A 524 8.59 -13.44 7.31
N THR A 525 9.25 -14.55 7.65
CA THR A 525 9.86 -15.44 6.64
C THR A 525 8.84 -16.34 5.99
N ASN A 526 7.83 -16.84 6.72
CA ASN A 526 6.70 -17.54 6.12
C ASN A 526 5.86 -16.62 5.23
N GLU A 527 5.60 -15.38 5.67
CA GLU A 527 4.90 -14.37 4.87
C GLU A 527 5.63 -14.13 3.54
N MET A 528 6.90 -13.71 3.58
CA MET A 528 7.63 -13.41 2.34
C MET A 528 7.89 -14.65 1.48
N ALA A 529 8.00 -15.86 2.06
CA ALA A 529 8.02 -17.09 1.29
C ALA A 529 6.73 -17.32 0.50
N ALA A 530 5.57 -17.08 1.13
CA ALA A 530 4.25 -17.22 0.51
C ALA A 530 4.03 -16.15 -0.57
N LEU A 531 4.33 -14.88 -0.27
CA LEU A 531 4.20 -13.77 -1.22
C LEU A 531 5.13 -13.97 -2.43
N SER A 532 6.40 -14.34 -2.22
CA SER A 532 7.32 -14.64 -3.32
C SER A 532 6.78 -15.78 -4.20
N LEU A 533 6.29 -16.87 -3.59
CA LEU A 533 5.67 -17.98 -4.31
C LEU A 533 4.45 -17.50 -5.10
N LEU A 534 3.60 -16.65 -4.50
CA LEU A 534 2.41 -16.05 -5.10
C LEU A 534 2.70 -15.08 -6.26
N ILE A 535 3.90 -14.53 -6.37
CA ILE A 535 4.34 -13.68 -7.49
C ILE A 535 5.03 -14.50 -8.59
N MET A 536 5.85 -15.51 -8.24
CA MET A 536 6.57 -16.35 -9.21
C MET A 536 5.67 -17.02 -10.28
N PRO A 537 6.11 -17.14 -11.55
CA PRO A 537 5.42 -17.98 -12.54
C PRO A 537 5.17 -19.41 -12.03
N GLN A 538 4.09 -20.04 -12.49
CA GLN A 538 3.69 -21.37 -12.00
C GLN A 538 4.76 -22.41 -12.34
N SER A 539 5.39 -22.97 -11.30
CA SER A 539 6.51 -23.91 -11.40
C SER A 539 6.24 -25.26 -10.71
N MET A 540 5.09 -25.40 -10.06
CA MET A 540 4.65 -26.60 -9.33
C MET A 540 3.18 -26.92 -9.68
N SER A 541 2.74 -28.15 -9.37
CA SER A 541 1.33 -28.51 -9.51
C SER A 541 0.43 -27.61 -8.66
N THR A 542 -0.78 -27.31 -9.15
CA THR A 542 -1.74 -26.45 -8.44
C THR A 542 -2.03 -26.96 -7.02
N LYS A 543 -2.16 -28.28 -6.85
CA LYS A 543 -2.43 -28.91 -5.54
C LYS A 543 -1.24 -28.75 -4.58
N SER A 544 -0.05 -29.20 -4.95
CA SER A 544 1.13 -29.12 -4.07
C SER A 544 1.49 -27.68 -3.72
N ARG A 545 1.24 -26.74 -4.65
CA ARG A 545 1.40 -25.31 -4.41
C ARG A 545 0.39 -24.77 -3.40
N ALA A 546 -0.89 -25.14 -3.50
CA ALA A 546 -1.92 -24.74 -2.54
C ALA A 546 -1.60 -25.26 -1.13
N GLU A 547 -1.25 -26.54 -1.00
CA GLU A 547 -0.84 -27.15 0.28
C GLU A 547 0.39 -26.45 0.90
N THR A 548 1.37 -26.05 0.08
CA THR A 548 2.55 -25.30 0.53
C THR A 548 2.19 -23.89 1.00
N LEU A 549 1.33 -23.19 0.26
CA LEU A 549 0.86 -21.85 0.60
C LEU A 549 0.05 -21.87 1.89
N ASP A 550 -0.85 -22.82 2.07
CA ASP A 550 -1.62 -22.99 3.30
C ASP A 550 -0.70 -23.15 4.52
N GLN A 551 0.31 -24.01 4.43
CA GLN A 551 1.29 -24.20 5.51
C GLN A 551 2.08 -22.92 5.83
N MET A 552 2.43 -22.13 4.81
CA MET A 552 3.13 -20.85 5.01
C MET A 552 2.22 -19.80 5.66
N LEU A 553 1.01 -19.62 5.14
CA LEU A 553 0.05 -18.62 5.63
C LEU A 553 -0.45 -18.95 7.05
N GLU A 554 -0.70 -20.23 7.34
CA GLU A 554 -1.05 -20.69 8.70
C GLU A 554 0.09 -20.41 9.69
N ALA A 555 1.33 -20.77 9.34
CA ALA A 555 2.49 -20.54 10.19
C ALA A 555 2.78 -19.03 10.40
N ALA A 556 2.62 -18.20 9.37
CA ALA A 556 2.75 -16.75 9.47
C ALA A 556 1.70 -16.16 10.42
N PHE A 557 0.41 -16.44 10.15
CA PHE A 557 -0.70 -15.91 10.92
C PHE A 557 -0.69 -16.36 12.39
N TYR A 558 -0.49 -17.65 12.65
CA TYR A 558 -0.38 -18.18 14.02
C TYR A 558 0.81 -17.57 14.78
N SER A 559 1.96 -17.40 14.12
CA SER A 559 3.14 -16.82 14.76
C SER A 559 2.94 -15.34 15.08
N TYR A 560 2.44 -14.54 14.15
CA TYR A 560 2.14 -13.13 14.40
C TYR A 560 1.10 -12.95 15.51
N SER A 561 -0.05 -13.61 15.41
CA SER A 561 -1.17 -13.44 16.34
C SER A 561 -0.94 -14.06 17.71
N THR A 562 -0.44 -15.31 17.78
CA THR A 562 -0.39 -16.08 19.04
C THR A 562 1.00 -16.13 19.69
N ARG A 563 2.09 -15.93 18.92
CA ARG A 563 3.46 -16.00 19.46
C ARG A 563 4.14 -14.65 19.64
N CYS A 564 3.82 -13.68 18.79
CA CYS A 564 4.48 -12.37 18.78
C CYS A 564 3.59 -11.23 19.30
N SER A 565 2.28 -11.44 19.42
CA SER A 565 1.29 -10.39 19.70
C SER A 565 1.41 -9.19 18.74
N ALA A 566 1.66 -9.49 17.45
CA ALA A 566 1.91 -8.53 16.37
C ALA A 566 0.77 -8.57 15.34
N PRO A 567 -0.42 -8.01 15.67
CA PRO A 567 -1.60 -8.07 14.82
C PRO A 567 -1.47 -7.29 13.50
N PHE A 568 -0.59 -6.29 13.41
CA PHE A 568 -0.35 -5.55 12.17
C PHE A 568 0.32 -6.46 11.12
N GLY A 569 1.29 -7.28 11.56
CA GLY A 569 1.90 -8.32 10.72
C GLY A 569 0.90 -9.38 10.24
N ALA A 570 0.00 -9.84 11.12
CA ALA A 570 -1.05 -10.79 10.77
C ALA A 570 -2.04 -10.22 9.73
N LEU A 571 -2.50 -8.99 9.91
CA LEU A 571 -3.40 -8.28 8.98
C LEU A 571 -2.75 -8.11 7.61
N ARG A 572 -1.52 -7.56 7.57
CA ARG A 572 -0.74 -7.35 6.34
C ARG A 572 -0.55 -8.67 5.58
N SER A 573 -0.09 -9.72 6.26
CA SER A 573 0.21 -11.01 5.65
C SER A 573 -1.02 -11.63 4.96
N LEU A 574 -2.17 -11.69 5.64
CA LEU A 574 -3.38 -12.30 5.05
C LEU A 574 -4.05 -11.39 4.01
N THR A 575 -3.99 -10.07 4.17
CA THR A 575 -4.54 -9.12 3.17
C THR A 575 -3.79 -9.21 1.84
N LEU A 576 -2.46 -9.27 1.88
CA LEU A 576 -1.65 -9.47 0.67
C LEU A 576 -1.86 -10.87 0.06
N ALA A 577 -1.98 -11.90 0.89
CA ALA A 577 -2.24 -13.26 0.41
C ALA A 577 -3.60 -13.37 -0.30
N LEU A 578 -4.66 -12.78 0.28
CA LEU A 578 -6.01 -12.68 -0.31
C LEU A 578 -5.94 -12.07 -1.72
N GLU A 579 -5.30 -10.91 -1.88
CA GLU A 579 -5.25 -10.21 -3.17
C GLU A 579 -4.39 -10.94 -4.21
N LEU A 580 -3.22 -11.47 -3.83
CA LEU A 580 -2.40 -12.23 -4.79
C LEU A 580 -3.06 -13.57 -5.17
N LEU A 581 -3.78 -14.23 -4.27
CA LEU A 581 -4.58 -15.42 -4.59
C LEU A 581 -5.78 -15.06 -5.49
N ARG A 582 -6.41 -13.89 -5.30
CA ARG A 582 -7.46 -13.36 -6.19
C ARG A 582 -6.90 -13.14 -7.61
N LEU A 583 -5.79 -12.41 -7.73
CA LEU A 583 -5.12 -12.13 -9.01
C LEU A 583 -4.67 -13.41 -9.75
N ARG A 584 -4.41 -14.51 -9.02
CA ARG A 584 -4.09 -15.83 -9.62
C ARG A 584 -5.28 -16.52 -10.29
N GLY A 585 -6.51 -16.19 -9.92
CA GLY A 585 -7.72 -16.74 -10.53
C GLY A 585 -7.95 -18.24 -10.32
N GLY A 586 -8.97 -18.78 -11.01
CA GLY A 586 -9.27 -20.21 -11.04
C GLY A 586 -9.59 -20.81 -9.67
N SER A 587 -8.88 -21.89 -9.28
CA SER A 587 -9.04 -22.50 -7.97
C SER A 587 -8.53 -21.63 -6.83
N SER A 588 -7.58 -20.71 -7.09
CA SER A 588 -7.02 -19.82 -6.08
C SER A 588 -8.04 -18.85 -5.48
N ILE A 589 -9.17 -18.59 -6.16
CA ILE A 589 -10.26 -17.76 -5.63
C ILE A 589 -10.92 -18.35 -4.39
N ASP A 590 -11.13 -19.68 -4.33
CA ASP A 590 -11.76 -20.28 -3.14
C ASP A 590 -10.78 -20.23 -1.94
N GLU A 591 -9.47 -20.38 -2.17
CA GLU A 591 -8.43 -20.19 -1.14
C GLU A 591 -8.29 -18.72 -0.70
N ALA A 592 -8.32 -17.77 -1.65
CA ALA A 592 -8.33 -16.34 -1.37
C ALA A 592 -9.46 -16.00 -0.39
N ALA A 593 -10.68 -16.43 -0.72
CA ALA A 593 -11.85 -16.16 0.11
C ALA A 593 -11.83 -16.86 1.48
N LYS A 594 -11.24 -18.05 1.59
CA LYS A 594 -10.97 -18.74 2.86
C LYS A 594 -10.03 -17.93 3.76
N TRP A 595 -8.93 -17.42 3.22
CA TRP A 595 -7.97 -16.59 3.98
C TRP A 595 -8.55 -15.22 4.36
N GLY A 596 -9.35 -14.59 3.48
CA GLY A 596 -10.08 -13.36 3.81
C GLY A 596 -11.17 -13.55 4.86
N ALA A 597 -11.93 -14.65 4.82
CA ALA A 597 -12.91 -14.99 5.86
C ALA A 597 -12.23 -15.23 7.22
N LYS A 598 -11.14 -16.01 7.25
CA LYS A 598 -10.35 -16.23 8.47
C LYS A 598 -9.79 -14.93 9.07
N LEU A 599 -9.43 -13.98 8.22
CA LEU A 599 -8.98 -12.65 8.66
C LEU A 599 -10.12 -11.85 9.32
N LEU A 600 -11.33 -11.86 8.76
CA LEU A 600 -12.52 -11.27 9.40
C LEU A 600 -12.85 -11.95 10.74
N ASP A 601 -12.88 -13.28 10.76
CA ASP A 601 -13.16 -14.08 11.97
C ASP A 601 -12.15 -13.81 13.11
N SER A 602 -10.96 -13.32 12.79
CA SER A 602 -9.92 -12.98 13.78
C SER A 602 -10.19 -11.68 14.54
N GLY A 603 -11.07 -10.80 14.04
CA GLY A 603 -11.37 -9.50 14.65
C GLY A 603 -10.19 -8.52 14.70
N ILE A 604 -9.14 -8.73 13.88
CA ILE A 604 -7.95 -7.86 13.85
C ILE A 604 -8.19 -6.55 13.08
N SER A 605 -8.98 -6.61 12.00
CA SER A 605 -9.39 -5.41 11.23
C SER A 605 -10.32 -4.53 12.06
N GLY A 606 -10.18 -3.21 11.95
CA GLY A 606 -11.17 -2.29 12.51
C GLY A 606 -12.45 -2.22 11.67
N PRO A 607 -13.40 -1.33 12.02
CA PRO A 607 -14.69 -1.22 11.31
C PRO A 607 -14.54 -0.86 9.82
N ILE A 608 -13.56 -0.03 9.47
CA ILE A 608 -13.29 0.36 8.07
C ILE A 608 -12.68 -0.83 7.33
N GLY A 609 -11.71 -1.51 7.96
CA GLY A 609 -11.10 -2.74 7.43
C GLY A 609 -12.10 -3.86 7.22
N ASP A 610 -13.05 -4.06 8.14
CA ASP A 610 -14.12 -5.06 8.05
C ASP A 610 -15.05 -4.81 6.85
N GLY A 611 -15.55 -3.57 6.69
CA GLY A 611 -16.38 -3.18 5.54
C GLY A 611 -15.64 -3.36 4.22
N LEU A 612 -14.39 -2.90 4.13
CA LEU A 612 -13.55 -3.05 2.95
C LEU A 612 -13.27 -4.54 2.64
N LEU A 613 -12.91 -5.36 3.62
CA LEU A 613 -12.63 -6.79 3.41
C LEU A 613 -13.89 -7.54 2.92
N LYS A 614 -15.09 -7.14 3.35
CA LYS A 614 -16.37 -7.68 2.83
C LYS A 614 -16.58 -7.31 1.36
N GLU A 615 -16.30 -6.06 0.95
CA GLU A 615 -16.27 -5.68 -0.48
C GLU A 615 -15.25 -6.53 -1.26
N ARG A 616 -14.04 -6.73 -0.72
CA ARG A 616 -13.00 -7.55 -1.37
C ARG A 616 -13.40 -9.01 -1.51
N LEU A 617 -14.10 -9.58 -0.53
CA LEU A 617 -14.65 -10.94 -0.62
C LEU A 617 -15.78 -11.04 -1.65
N ALA A 618 -16.63 -10.02 -1.79
CA ALA A 618 -17.63 -9.94 -2.85
C ALA A 618 -16.96 -9.96 -4.24
N ILE A 619 -16.00 -9.05 -4.47
CA ILE A 619 -15.22 -8.96 -5.71
C ILE A 619 -14.43 -10.25 -5.98
N CYS A 620 -13.84 -10.85 -4.94
CA CYS A 620 -13.11 -12.11 -5.04
C CYS A 620 -14.02 -13.23 -5.57
N TYR A 621 -15.19 -13.45 -4.96
CA TYR A 621 -16.15 -14.43 -5.46
C TYR A 621 -16.74 -14.08 -6.83
N ALA A 622 -16.95 -12.80 -7.14
CA ALA A 622 -17.45 -12.35 -8.44
C ALA A 622 -16.45 -12.66 -9.57
N SER A 623 -15.14 -12.57 -9.31
CA SER A 623 -14.08 -12.90 -10.28
C SER A 623 -13.99 -14.38 -10.65
N LYS A 624 -14.72 -15.28 -9.97
CA LYS A 624 -14.75 -16.72 -10.27
C LYS A 624 -15.62 -17.05 -11.46
N THR A 625 -14.98 -17.15 -12.63
CA THR A 625 -15.61 -17.67 -13.85
C THR A 625 -16.02 -19.14 -13.69
N GLY A 626 -17.25 -19.45 -14.14
CA GLY A 626 -17.78 -20.81 -14.15
C GLY A 626 -17.36 -21.60 -15.38
N LEU A 627 -17.45 -22.93 -15.30
CA LEU A 627 -17.14 -23.85 -16.39
C LEU A 627 -18.37 -24.12 -17.28
N GLY A 628 -18.19 -24.04 -18.59
CA GLY A 628 -19.22 -24.34 -19.59
C GLY A 628 -20.35 -23.29 -19.68
N PRO A 629 -21.31 -23.48 -20.59
CA PRO A 629 -22.36 -22.50 -20.87
C PRO A 629 -23.36 -22.29 -19.73
N VAL A 630 -23.40 -23.22 -18.75
CA VAL A 630 -24.23 -23.11 -17.54
C VAL A 630 -23.48 -22.37 -16.40
N GLY A 631 -22.19 -22.05 -16.59
CA GLY A 631 -21.38 -21.38 -15.57
C GLY A 631 -21.13 -22.22 -14.32
N TRP A 632 -20.99 -23.55 -14.45
CA TRP A 632 -20.86 -24.45 -13.30
C TRP A 632 -19.67 -24.08 -12.43
N GLY A 633 -19.89 -23.89 -11.13
CA GLY A 633 -18.85 -23.49 -10.19
C GLY A 633 -18.58 -21.99 -10.10
N ASN A 634 -19.35 -21.15 -10.82
CA ASN A 634 -19.42 -19.72 -10.52
C ASN A 634 -19.84 -19.50 -9.05
N ARG A 635 -19.51 -18.32 -8.51
CA ARG A 635 -19.79 -17.98 -7.11
C ARG A 635 -20.66 -16.72 -6.96
N THR A 636 -21.39 -16.33 -7.99
CA THR A 636 -22.23 -15.11 -8.05
C THR A 636 -23.15 -14.95 -6.83
N ARG A 637 -23.83 -16.03 -6.38
CA ARG A 637 -24.66 -15.99 -5.16
C ARG A 637 -23.85 -15.73 -3.87
N LYS A 638 -22.62 -16.25 -3.76
CA LYS A 638 -21.73 -15.93 -2.63
C LYS A 638 -21.26 -14.48 -2.70
N ALA A 639 -20.88 -14.02 -3.89
CA ALA A 639 -20.47 -12.63 -4.12
C ALA A 639 -21.58 -11.65 -3.71
N ALA A 640 -22.83 -11.92 -4.12
CA ALA A 640 -23.99 -11.12 -3.76
C ALA A 640 -24.25 -11.09 -2.23
N ILE A 641 -24.08 -12.22 -1.53
CA ILE A 641 -24.17 -12.25 -0.05
C ILE A 641 -23.08 -11.38 0.59
N TRP A 642 -21.84 -11.47 0.13
CA TRP A 642 -20.75 -10.62 0.67
C TRP A 642 -20.97 -9.13 0.37
N ALA A 643 -21.57 -8.77 -0.77
CA ALA A 643 -21.98 -7.40 -1.07
C ALA A 643 -23.11 -6.91 -0.15
N VAL A 644 -24.07 -7.77 0.22
CA VAL A 644 -25.09 -7.45 1.24
C VAL A 644 -24.45 -7.24 2.62
N LEU A 645 -23.50 -8.10 3.02
CA LEU A 645 -22.78 -7.96 4.29
C LEU A 645 -21.89 -6.71 4.34
N ALA A 646 -21.29 -6.31 3.21
CA ALA A 646 -20.58 -5.04 3.08
C ALA A 646 -21.53 -3.84 3.24
N ALA A 647 -22.71 -3.90 2.62
CA ALA A 647 -23.73 -2.85 2.76
C ALA A 647 -24.20 -2.66 4.21
N GLU A 648 -24.49 -3.76 4.92
CA GLU A 648 -24.81 -3.73 6.35
C GLU A 648 -23.67 -3.13 7.17
N ALA A 649 -22.43 -3.58 6.95
CA ALA A 649 -21.26 -3.07 7.67
C ALA A 649 -21.05 -1.56 7.47
N TRP A 650 -21.33 -1.04 6.27
CA TRP A 650 -21.25 0.39 5.97
C TRP A 650 -22.43 1.20 6.52
N LEU A 651 -23.66 0.65 6.50
CA LEU A 651 -24.83 1.28 7.12
C LEU A 651 -24.66 1.48 8.63
N LEU A 652 -24.15 0.45 9.32
CA LEU A 652 -23.84 0.52 10.76
C LEU A 652 -22.77 1.57 11.11
N GLN A 653 -22.01 2.05 10.11
CA GLN A 653 -20.98 3.08 10.25
C GLN A 653 -21.39 4.46 9.70
N GLY A 654 -22.63 4.60 9.20
CA GLY A 654 -23.10 5.83 8.55
C GLY A 654 -22.32 6.18 7.28
N LYS A 655 -21.94 5.17 6.48
CA LYS A 655 -21.20 5.28 5.21
C LYS A 655 -22.13 4.98 4.04
N TYR A 656 -23.03 5.91 3.77
CA TYR A 656 -24.17 5.71 2.88
C TYR A 656 -23.75 5.53 1.41
N ILE A 657 -22.65 6.16 0.97
CA ILE A 657 -22.13 6.01 -0.39
C ILE A 657 -21.64 4.57 -0.63
N GLN A 658 -20.87 4.02 0.30
CA GLN A 658 -20.29 2.68 0.21
C GLN A 658 -21.37 1.61 0.44
N ALA A 659 -22.35 1.88 1.31
CA ALA A 659 -23.55 1.08 1.46
C ALA A 659 -24.36 0.99 0.14
N GLN A 660 -24.65 2.12 -0.51
CA GLN A 660 -25.40 2.14 -1.77
C GLN A 660 -24.67 1.38 -2.89
N ARG A 661 -23.35 1.58 -3.03
CA ARG A 661 -22.52 0.85 -4.00
C ARG A 661 -22.56 -0.67 -3.77
N SER A 662 -22.51 -1.08 -2.51
CA SER A 662 -22.57 -2.48 -2.11
C SER A 662 -23.96 -3.09 -2.34
N LEU A 663 -25.05 -2.36 -2.08
CA LEU A 663 -26.42 -2.80 -2.40
C LEU A 663 -26.66 -2.89 -3.91
N ASN A 664 -26.21 -1.90 -4.69
CA ASN A 664 -26.30 -1.93 -6.16
C ASN A 664 -25.61 -3.17 -6.73
N GLU A 665 -24.43 -3.49 -6.21
CA GLU A 665 -23.66 -4.66 -6.63
C GLU A 665 -24.36 -5.97 -6.24
N ALA A 666 -24.91 -6.05 -5.02
CA ALA A 666 -25.73 -7.19 -4.62
C ALA A 666 -26.94 -7.38 -5.55
N GLN A 667 -27.66 -6.30 -5.89
CA GLN A 667 -28.80 -6.32 -6.81
C GLN A 667 -28.38 -6.79 -8.21
N ARG A 668 -27.28 -6.24 -8.76
CA ARG A 668 -26.68 -6.65 -10.04
C ARG A 668 -26.36 -8.15 -10.05
N LEU A 669 -25.56 -8.61 -9.10
CA LEU A 669 -25.14 -10.01 -8.99
C LEU A 669 -26.34 -10.96 -8.80
N TYR A 670 -27.37 -10.57 -8.04
CA TYR A 670 -28.58 -11.37 -7.88
C TYR A 670 -29.42 -11.44 -9.17
N SER A 671 -29.43 -10.38 -9.99
CA SER A 671 -30.12 -10.38 -11.30
C SER A 671 -29.45 -11.28 -12.35
N GLU A 672 -28.14 -11.53 -12.19
CA GLU A 672 -27.35 -12.37 -13.10
C GLU A 672 -27.51 -13.87 -12.84
N VAL A 673 -28.20 -14.28 -11.76
CA VAL A 673 -28.38 -15.69 -11.39
C VAL A 673 -29.49 -16.35 -12.25
N PRO A 674 -29.17 -17.33 -13.12
CA PRO A 674 -30.19 -17.93 -13.98
C PRO A 674 -31.25 -18.71 -13.18
N ASN A 675 -32.51 -18.60 -13.60
CA ASN A 675 -33.68 -19.33 -13.08
C ASN A 675 -34.03 -19.09 -11.59
N GLN A 676 -33.35 -18.15 -10.93
CA GLN A 676 -33.57 -17.76 -9.55
C GLN A 676 -33.75 -16.25 -9.52
N ASN A 677 -34.90 -15.77 -9.03
CA ASN A 677 -35.24 -14.35 -8.98
C ASN A 677 -34.46 -13.62 -7.86
N GLY A 678 -33.13 -13.77 -7.83
CA GLY A 678 -32.27 -13.38 -6.73
C GLY A 678 -32.74 -13.96 -5.39
N VAL A 679 -32.84 -13.10 -4.38
CA VAL A 679 -33.37 -13.41 -3.05
C VAL A 679 -34.90 -13.47 -2.97
N SER A 680 -35.67 -13.10 -4.01
CA SER A 680 -37.14 -12.94 -3.87
C SER A 680 -37.94 -14.23 -3.63
N LYS A 681 -37.31 -15.41 -3.72
CA LYS A 681 -37.90 -16.69 -3.30
C LYS A 681 -37.59 -17.04 -1.83
N PHE A 682 -36.81 -16.20 -1.14
CA PHE A 682 -36.33 -16.38 0.23
C PHE A 682 -36.82 -15.21 1.07
N ALA A 683 -38.03 -15.30 1.62
CA ALA A 683 -38.73 -14.19 2.28
C ALA A 683 -37.85 -13.39 3.26
N LEU A 684 -37.16 -14.07 4.19
CA LEU A 684 -36.28 -13.43 5.17
C LEU A 684 -35.08 -12.69 4.53
N ALA A 685 -34.47 -13.26 3.48
CA ALA A 685 -33.34 -12.63 2.80
C ALA A 685 -33.79 -11.44 1.94
N GLN A 686 -34.98 -11.53 1.34
CA GLN A 686 -35.59 -10.41 0.61
C GLN A 686 -35.98 -9.28 1.59
N GLU A 687 -36.62 -9.61 2.70
CA GLU A 687 -37.00 -8.65 3.74
C GLU A 687 -35.77 -7.94 4.32
N PHE A 688 -34.69 -8.68 4.59
CA PHE A 688 -33.42 -8.12 5.06
C PHE A 688 -32.82 -7.12 4.06
N VAL A 689 -32.68 -7.51 2.78
CA VAL A 689 -32.13 -6.61 1.75
C VAL A 689 -33.01 -5.38 1.51
N LEU A 690 -34.34 -5.53 1.54
CA LEU A 690 -35.27 -4.40 1.49
C LEU A 690 -35.21 -3.53 2.75
N GLY A 691 -34.94 -4.12 3.91
CA GLY A 691 -34.71 -3.40 5.17
C GLY A 691 -33.47 -2.51 5.10
N LEU A 692 -32.35 -3.03 4.58
CA LEU A 692 -31.14 -2.24 4.34
C LEU A 692 -31.38 -1.10 3.35
N GLN A 693 -32.08 -1.34 2.24
CA GLN A 693 -32.41 -0.28 1.27
C GLN A 693 -33.29 0.80 1.92
N ARG A 694 -34.34 0.44 2.66
CA ARG A 694 -35.19 1.42 3.37
C ARG A 694 -34.41 2.26 4.38
N GLN A 695 -33.52 1.64 5.17
CA GLN A 695 -32.66 2.36 6.11
C GLN A 695 -31.75 3.35 5.39
N LEU A 696 -31.20 2.95 4.25
CA LEU A 696 -30.37 3.80 3.40
C LEU A 696 -31.17 4.97 2.80
N ASP A 697 -32.35 4.70 2.25
CA ASP A 697 -33.23 5.71 1.66
C ASP A 697 -33.59 6.78 2.71
N THR A 698 -34.07 6.37 3.89
CA THR A 698 -34.38 7.27 5.02
C THR A 698 -33.15 8.04 5.55
N SER A 699 -31.93 7.49 5.38
CA SER A 699 -30.70 8.17 5.81
C SER A 699 -30.15 9.14 4.75
N LEU A 700 -30.60 9.02 3.49
CA LEU A 700 -30.23 9.87 2.37
C LEU A 700 -31.29 10.93 2.04
N GLU A 701 -32.50 10.82 2.59
CA GLU A 701 -33.50 11.89 2.50
C GLU A 701 -32.97 13.18 3.17
N PRO A 702 -32.99 14.33 2.48
CA PRO A 702 -32.57 15.58 3.08
C PRO A 702 -33.53 15.92 4.23
N ALA A 703 -32.97 16.27 5.40
CA ALA A 703 -33.78 16.78 6.50
C ALA A 703 -34.57 18.00 6.00
N ASP A 704 -35.90 17.91 6.03
CA ASP A 704 -36.78 19.00 5.62
C ASP A 704 -36.33 20.30 6.31
N PRO A 705 -36.15 21.41 5.57
CA PRO A 705 -35.88 22.68 6.19
C PRO A 705 -37.08 23.02 7.06
N ALA A 706 -36.89 23.01 8.39
CA ALA A 706 -37.94 23.33 9.35
C ALA A 706 -38.60 24.65 8.94
N GLY A 707 -39.83 24.55 8.43
CA GLY A 707 -40.49 25.67 7.79
C GLY A 707 -40.62 26.84 8.77
N PRO A 708 -40.62 28.11 8.30
CA PRO A 708 -40.66 29.30 9.16
C PRO A 708 -42.03 29.54 9.82
N HIS A 709 -42.77 28.47 10.14
CA HIS A 709 -43.96 28.48 10.97
C HIS A 709 -43.94 27.28 11.93
N GLY A 710 -43.54 27.54 13.17
CA GLY A 710 -43.88 26.67 14.27
C GLY A 710 -45.38 26.75 14.56
N GLN A 711 -46.16 25.89 13.91
CA GLN A 711 -47.49 25.52 14.34
C GLN A 711 -47.51 24.01 14.55
N ALA A 712 -47.75 23.59 15.79
CA ALA A 712 -48.07 22.20 16.07
C ALA A 712 -49.41 21.87 15.37
N PRO A 713 -49.58 20.66 14.81
CA PRO A 713 -50.89 20.21 14.38
C PRO A 713 -51.78 20.02 15.61
N GLU A 714 -52.75 20.91 15.79
CA GLU A 714 -53.90 20.70 16.66
C GLU A 714 -54.94 19.87 15.88
N ASP A 715 -55.56 18.91 16.60
CA ASP A 715 -56.72 18.08 16.22
C ASP A 715 -56.54 17.10 15.03
N GLU A 716 -57.17 15.93 15.00
CA GLU A 716 -58.27 15.40 15.84
C GLU A 716 -57.87 14.08 16.52
N VAL A 717 -58.23 13.92 17.81
CA VAL A 717 -58.22 12.62 18.52
C VAL A 717 -59.65 12.28 18.91
N GLU A 718 -60.21 11.20 18.35
CA GLU A 718 -61.45 10.60 18.88
C GLU A 718 -61.19 10.06 20.30
N VAL A 719 -61.61 10.82 21.31
CA VAL A 719 -61.58 10.39 22.70
C VAL A 719 -62.82 9.55 22.98
N LEU A 720 -62.63 8.22 22.97
CA LEU A 720 -63.53 7.33 23.73
C LEU A 720 -63.31 7.59 25.22
N VAL A 721 -64.39 8.00 25.88
CA VAL A 721 -64.42 8.29 27.32
C VAL A 721 -64.49 6.97 28.09
N ASP A 722 -63.60 6.79 29.05
CA ASP A 722 -63.86 6.01 30.26
C ASP A 722 -63.38 6.85 31.46
N GLU A 723 -64.26 7.00 32.46
CA GLU A 723 -64.01 7.79 33.67
C GLU A 723 -63.24 6.95 34.71
N GLU A 724 -62.29 7.55 35.45
CA GLU A 724 -62.32 7.60 36.92
C GLU A 724 -61.13 8.40 37.55
N SER A 725 -61.48 9.46 38.27
CA SER A 725 -61.01 9.83 39.62
C SER A 725 -59.53 10.16 39.94
N GLU A 726 -59.26 11.49 40.08
CA GLU A 726 -58.53 12.24 41.15
C GLU A 726 -57.27 11.70 41.89
N PRO A 727 -56.42 12.58 42.52
CA PRO A 727 -55.94 13.91 42.11
C PRO A 727 -54.41 14.13 42.34
N LEU A 728 -53.91 15.33 42.02
CA LEU A 728 -52.49 15.74 42.04
C LEU A 728 -51.81 15.79 43.44
N GLN A 729 -50.48 15.67 43.46
CA GLN A 729 -49.65 16.57 44.27
C GLN A 729 -48.31 16.96 43.62
N GLN A 730 -47.83 18.18 43.94
CA GLN A 730 -46.77 18.91 43.24
C GLN A 730 -45.36 18.61 43.81
N GLN A 731 -44.34 18.56 42.95
CA GLN A 731 -43.20 19.51 42.99
C GLN A 731 -42.24 19.27 41.80
N GLY A 732 -41.64 20.34 41.27
CA GLY A 732 -40.72 20.25 40.13
C GLY A 732 -39.25 20.23 40.53
N THR A 733 -38.35 19.95 39.57
CA THR A 733 -37.02 20.57 39.48
C THR A 733 -36.29 20.26 38.16
N MET A 734 -35.40 21.20 37.81
CA MET A 734 -34.36 21.26 36.77
C MET A 734 -34.02 20.00 35.95
N ARG A 735 -33.96 20.21 34.63
CA ARG A 735 -33.57 19.24 33.60
C ARG A 735 -32.03 19.18 33.44
N ALA A 736 -31.39 18.19 34.07
CA ALA A 736 -29.99 17.82 33.78
C ALA A 736 -29.94 16.56 32.90
N LYS A 737 -29.40 16.66 31.67
CA LYS A 737 -29.15 15.49 30.82
C LYS A 737 -27.88 14.77 31.28
N ARG A 738 -28.03 13.63 31.97
CA ARG A 738 -26.97 12.61 32.05
C ARG A 738 -27.03 11.71 30.81
N GLY A 739 -25.88 11.42 30.21
CA GLY A 739 -25.75 10.29 29.29
C GLY A 739 -25.78 8.96 30.05
N SER A 740 -26.20 7.89 29.38
CA SER A 740 -26.17 6.53 29.94
C SER A 740 -25.35 5.63 29.01
N VAL A 741 -24.35 4.98 29.58
CA VAL A 741 -23.59 3.90 28.96
C VAL A 741 -24.34 2.59 29.21
N MET A 742 -24.61 1.83 28.15
CA MET A 742 -25.10 0.45 28.27
C MET A 742 -24.26 -0.44 27.35
N ALA A 743 -23.27 -1.11 27.95
CA ALA A 743 -22.60 -2.23 27.29
C ALA A 743 -23.56 -3.42 27.23
N ARG A 744 -23.65 -4.09 26.07
CA ARG A 744 -24.23 -5.43 25.96
C ARG A 744 -23.25 -6.36 25.27
N GLN A 745 -23.08 -7.53 25.86
CA GLN A 745 -22.23 -8.60 25.37
C GLN A 745 -22.79 -9.13 24.04
N GLY A 746 -21.96 -9.16 23.00
CA GLY A 746 -22.31 -9.81 21.74
C GLY A 746 -22.30 -11.33 21.91
N VAL A 747 -23.43 -11.97 21.58
CA VAL A 747 -23.50 -13.44 21.45
C VAL A 747 -23.26 -13.77 19.98
N ASN A 748 -22.12 -14.38 19.68
CA ASN A 748 -21.84 -14.91 18.34
C ASN A 748 -22.81 -16.03 17.99
N VAL A 749 -23.69 -15.80 17.01
CA VAL A 749 -24.55 -16.83 16.41
C VAL A 749 -24.23 -16.93 14.92
N LEU A 750 -23.13 -17.58 14.57
CA LEU A 750 -22.85 -18.08 13.21
C LEU A 750 -21.74 -19.16 13.19
N ALA A 751 -21.77 -20.08 14.15
CA ALA A 751 -21.00 -21.31 14.13
C ALA A 751 -21.95 -22.52 14.10
N SER A 752 -21.53 -23.58 13.41
CA SER A 752 -22.24 -24.88 13.27
C SER A 752 -23.44 -24.92 12.33
N LEU A 753 -23.16 -25.12 11.03
CA LEU A 753 -24.07 -25.82 10.11
C LEU A 753 -23.29 -26.95 9.42
N GLU A 754 -23.06 -28.04 10.15
CA GLU A 754 -22.69 -29.32 9.55
C GLU A 754 -23.87 -29.86 8.74
N THR A 755 -23.58 -30.46 7.59
CA THR A 755 -24.58 -31.09 6.73
C THR A 755 -24.72 -32.58 7.04
N ALA A 756 -25.91 -33.00 7.48
CA ALA A 756 -26.30 -34.41 7.58
C ALA A 756 -27.72 -34.62 7.02
N PRO A 757 -28.03 -35.77 6.39
CA PRO A 757 -29.24 -35.94 5.60
C PRO A 757 -30.45 -36.38 6.44
N LEU A 758 -31.63 -35.86 6.12
CA LEU A 758 -32.90 -36.34 6.67
C LEU A 758 -33.47 -37.46 5.80
N HIS A 759 -33.59 -38.64 6.39
CA HIS A 759 -34.39 -39.75 5.87
C HIS A 759 -35.78 -39.67 6.51
N GLU A 760 -36.86 -39.70 5.72
CA GLU A 760 -38.21 -39.72 6.28
C GLU A 760 -38.47 -41.05 7.01
N VAL A 761 -39.08 -40.95 8.20
CA VAL A 761 -39.59 -42.08 8.97
C VAL A 761 -41.08 -41.87 9.19
N VAL A 762 -41.90 -42.67 8.52
CA VAL A 762 -43.35 -42.79 8.76
C VAL A 762 -43.62 -44.18 9.32
N SER A 763 -44.41 -44.23 10.40
CA SER A 763 -44.80 -45.44 11.14
C SER A 763 -46.32 -45.40 11.41
N PRO A 764 -46.98 -46.50 11.80
CA PRO A 764 -47.53 -47.45 10.81
C PRO A 764 -49.03 -47.72 11.01
N SER A 765 -49.67 -48.39 10.04
CA SER A 765 -51.01 -48.98 10.17
C SER A 765 -51.10 -50.33 9.41
N GLU A 766 -52.18 -51.08 9.65
CA GLU A 766 -52.10 -52.53 9.84
C GLU A 766 -52.35 -53.47 8.62
N LYS A 767 -51.72 -54.67 8.71
CA LYS A 767 -52.21 -56.01 8.29
C LYS A 767 -52.65 -56.26 6.83
N ARG A 768 -51.94 -57.18 6.14
CA ARG A 768 -52.49 -58.53 5.81
C ARG A 768 -51.43 -59.56 5.37
N GLU A 769 -51.83 -60.83 5.42
CA GLU A 769 -51.06 -62.08 5.56
C GLU A 769 -50.34 -62.64 4.31
N GLY A 770 -49.35 -63.51 4.56
CA GLY A 770 -48.93 -64.63 3.68
C GLY A 770 -47.81 -64.36 2.66
N ASP A 771 -46.94 -65.31 2.28
CA ASP A 771 -46.64 -66.65 2.80
C ASP A 771 -45.24 -67.13 2.28
N LYS A 772 -44.54 -67.99 3.05
CA LYS A 772 -43.41 -68.91 2.71
C LYS A 772 -42.23 -68.54 1.77
N SER A 773 -41.03 -68.91 2.26
CA SER A 773 -39.90 -69.58 1.52
C SER A 773 -39.09 -68.76 0.48
N THR A 774 -37.79 -68.98 0.19
CA THR A 774 -36.74 -69.90 0.69
C THR A 774 -35.33 -69.36 0.33
N GLN A 775 -34.37 -69.48 1.26
CA GLN A 775 -33.03 -70.11 1.11
C GLN A 775 -31.99 -69.69 0.04
N GLY A 776 -30.74 -69.47 0.50
CA GLY A 776 -29.48 -69.41 -0.29
C GLY A 776 -28.95 -67.98 -0.52
N GLY A 777 -27.64 -67.67 -0.47
CA GLY A 777 -26.44 -68.47 -0.21
C GLY A 777 -25.24 -68.02 -1.09
N PHE A 778 -24.00 -68.11 -0.57
CA PHE A 778 -22.70 -67.72 -1.20
C PHE A 778 -22.43 -66.20 -1.29
N GLU A 779 -21.33 -65.65 -0.75
CA GLU A 779 -19.90 -65.77 -1.14
C GLU A 779 -19.64 -65.27 -2.57
N GLY A 780 -18.57 -64.53 -2.90
CA GLY A 780 -17.45 -64.01 -2.12
C GLY A 780 -16.35 -63.54 -3.10
N GLY A 781 -15.60 -62.47 -2.77
CA GLY A 781 -14.58 -61.89 -3.68
C GLY A 781 -14.17 -60.48 -3.28
#